data_AF-A0A938MRS2-F1
#
_entry.id   AF-A0A938MRS2-F1
#
_cell.length_a   1.000
_cell.length_b   1.000
_cell.length_c   1.000
_cell.angle_alpha   90.00
_cell.angle_beta   90.00
_cell.angle_gamma   90.00
#
_symmetry.space_group_name_H-M   'P 1'
#
loop_
_entity.id
_entity.type
_entity.pdbx_description
1 polymer ?
#
loop_
_entity_poly.entity_id
_entity_poly.type
_entity_poly.pdbx_seq_one_letter_code
_entity_poly.pdbx_strand_id
1 'polypeptide(L)'
;MNPRTSTRIIQRTGRVSAALGLFLVVSVQLAAGRLAAGADAEFLRCVRDAVDAGRFSDAERMLREKIPEPDVPAVGPYETELEIIRRIRLDYSLTQDGLLKKLREAIPDVATADIDRWRDQGQLQYRTIDGHVCYFKSEPRNLYRFCEEAQARRRRAPARAGWEFSLTDHLVRLITLAEQSDDPSVFPVKHRIKYQLAVNKDRPQVKQGAKVRCWLPFPQEYRQQTDVRLISTTPTGAVIADNGQPHRCVYFELTVEDPSRPPVFQAEFEFVTSAWCPHLDPSKVQPNDVNGDLYREFTAERPPHIVFTPEVREIIAQVAGGQQNPLLRARAIFQWVDANIRYCSEVEYSTIRNISAKALEARRGDCGVQALAFITLCRAAGIPARWQSGWETKPNGWNMHDWAEFYIEPWGWLPADPSYGLQQHDDPRVREFFCGRMDPYRLIVNLDYGRELTPAKESFRSEPNDFQRGEIEIDGRNLYFDEWQWTFQPNTMPLTGDFVALEETFDAAVPPLLVREDIPGAVILVGRRAGDRFDTWQKAYGHQQTHPVPKPMRADAIFDLASMSKPIATGTSLMILADQGRIDVDDPVGKYLPEFSAGTKSGVTIRHLMTHMSGEKPYAGESEQKKVRDASGFPCRDAIRAYIRGMDLGREPGEVVHYSCLNAILSAEVVRVVSGMEHSEFAARHVFGPLKMNDTGFCPNVHLDERLVPTTRTDYGRGDGGFLLGQVHDPLAAMQGGVSGNAGLFGSASDLSRFAQMMLRGGELEGVRILQPGTVERMTSVQNPGAKNVGGSADRRGLLWDIYQPDQDDSGVDALFAYGHTGYTGTAIRIYPDRQVYVIALTNRVHPEDSGKVSQFRQAVWRIVGEVIGSGIR
;
A
#
# COMPACT_ATOMS: atom_id res chain seq x y z
N MET A 1 -81.80 17.61 42.96
CA MET A 1 -81.51 16.54 41.98
C MET A 1 -80.75 15.45 42.69
N ASN A 2 -81.38 14.29 42.85
CA ASN A 2 -80.95 13.08 43.56
C ASN A 2 -81.69 11.93 42.81
N PRO A 3 -81.27 10.65 42.79
CA PRO A 3 -80.83 9.96 44.01
C PRO A 3 -79.81 8.79 43.89
N ARG A 4 -79.13 8.53 45.02
CA ARG A 4 -79.04 7.25 45.78
C ARG A 4 -78.22 6.04 45.28
N THR A 5 -77.21 5.71 46.12
CA THR A 5 -76.99 4.44 46.86
C THR A 5 -77.42 3.10 46.24
N SER A 6 -76.50 2.12 46.23
CA SER A 6 -76.62 0.94 47.11
C SER A 6 -75.35 0.07 47.18
N THR A 7 -74.96 -0.22 48.42
CA THR A 7 -74.08 -1.30 48.88
C THR A 7 -74.80 -2.66 48.77
N ARG A 8 -74.12 -3.78 48.45
CA ARG A 8 -74.18 -5.04 49.24
C ARG A 8 -73.27 -6.18 48.73
N ILE A 9 -72.60 -6.73 49.74
CA ILE A 9 -71.81 -7.95 49.88
C ILE A 9 -72.57 -9.22 49.45
N ILE A 10 -71.96 -10.12 48.67
CA ILE A 10 -72.21 -11.59 48.70
C ILE A 10 -70.89 -12.37 48.47
N GLN A 11 -70.49 -13.09 49.53
CA GLN A 11 -69.77 -14.39 49.64
C GLN A 11 -68.44 -14.65 48.92
N ARG A 12 -67.38 -14.69 49.75
CA ARG A 12 -66.31 -15.70 49.69
C ARG A 12 -66.92 -17.11 49.73
N THR A 13 -66.50 -17.98 48.82
CA THR A 13 -65.79 -19.26 49.08
C THR A 13 -65.65 -20.01 47.77
N GLY A 14 -64.42 -20.29 47.31
CA GLY A 14 -64.21 -21.21 46.19
C GLY A 14 -63.04 -20.94 45.25
N ARG A 15 -61.97 -20.22 45.65
CA ARG A 15 -60.73 -20.14 44.84
C ARG A 15 -59.50 -19.98 45.71
N VAL A 16 -59.09 -21.03 46.42
CA VAL A 16 -57.74 -21.09 47.05
C VAL A 16 -56.92 -22.28 46.52
N SER A 17 -57.54 -23.28 45.88
CA SER A 17 -56.79 -24.46 45.41
C SER A 17 -56.24 -24.36 43.98
N ALA A 18 -56.67 -23.40 43.14
CA ALA A 18 -56.19 -23.27 41.76
C ALA A 18 -55.01 -22.28 41.59
N ALA A 19 -54.90 -21.28 42.48
CA ALA A 19 -53.84 -20.26 42.41
C ALA A 19 -52.50 -20.75 43.01
N LEU A 20 -52.52 -21.67 43.98
CA LEU A 20 -51.29 -22.30 44.49
C LEU A 20 -50.70 -23.31 43.48
N GLY A 21 -51.53 -24.00 42.69
CA GLY A 21 -51.07 -24.96 41.69
C GLY A 21 -50.32 -24.33 40.52
N LEU A 22 -50.76 -23.15 40.04
CA LEU A 22 -50.12 -22.45 38.92
C LEU A 22 -48.80 -21.76 39.32
N PHE A 23 -48.71 -21.26 40.56
CA PHE A 23 -47.46 -20.70 41.11
C PHE A 23 -46.42 -21.80 41.36
N LEU A 24 -46.83 -22.99 41.80
CA LEU A 24 -45.94 -24.13 42.00
C LEU A 24 -45.38 -24.66 40.66
N VAL A 25 -46.20 -24.72 39.60
CA VAL A 25 -45.76 -25.23 38.29
C VAL A 25 -44.77 -24.28 37.60
N VAL A 26 -44.98 -22.95 37.68
CA VAL A 26 -44.05 -21.96 37.11
C VAL A 26 -42.74 -21.89 37.91
N SER A 27 -42.80 -22.00 39.24
CA SER A 27 -41.59 -22.03 40.08
C SER A 27 -40.82 -23.36 39.97
N VAL A 28 -41.50 -24.49 39.75
CA VAL A 28 -40.87 -25.78 39.45
C VAL A 28 -40.25 -25.79 38.04
N GLN A 29 -40.87 -25.16 37.04
CA GLN A 29 -40.28 -25.02 35.69
C GLN A 29 -39.06 -24.09 35.68
N LEU A 30 -39.09 -22.98 36.43
CA LEU A 30 -37.93 -22.08 36.63
C LEU A 30 -36.81 -22.75 37.44
N ALA A 31 -37.15 -23.54 38.46
CA ALA A 31 -36.18 -24.32 39.23
C ALA A 31 -35.58 -25.47 38.40
N ALA A 32 -36.40 -26.19 37.62
CA ALA A 32 -35.95 -27.23 36.70
C ALA A 32 -35.07 -26.66 35.57
N GLY A 33 -35.42 -25.48 35.03
CA GLY A 33 -34.60 -24.77 34.05
C GLY A 33 -33.25 -24.30 34.62
N ARG A 34 -33.21 -23.86 35.89
CA ARG A 34 -31.95 -23.53 36.59
C ARG A 34 -31.10 -24.76 36.93
N LEU A 35 -31.75 -25.87 37.30
CA LEU A 35 -31.08 -27.15 37.55
C LEU A 35 -30.49 -27.74 36.26
N ALA A 36 -31.23 -27.69 35.15
CA ALA A 36 -30.75 -28.13 33.84
C ALA A 36 -29.57 -27.27 33.34
N ALA A 37 -29.66 -25.94 33.44
CA ALA A 37 -28.55 -25.04 33.09
C ALA A 37 -27.30 -25.28 33.98
N GLY A 38 -27.51 -25.61 35.26
CA GLY A 38 -26.42 -25.98 36.18
C GLY A 38 -25.74 -27.30 35.80
N ALA A 39 -26.53 -28.31 35.40
CA ALA A 39 -26.02 -29.61 34.94
C ALA A 39 -25.25 -29.48 33.61
N ASP A 40 -25.73 -28.64 32.67
CA ASP A 40 -25.06 -28.38 31.40
C ASP A 40 -23.73 -27.65 31.58
N ALA A 41 -23.69 -26.67 32.48
CA ALA A 41 -22.46 -25.96 32.81
C ALA A 41 -21.42 -26.87 33.47
N GLU A 42 -21.86 -27.76 34.35
CA GLU A 42 -20.99 -28.78 34.97
C GLU A 42 -20.47 -29.80 33.95
N PHE A 43 -21.33 -30.27 33.05
CA PHE A 43 -20.92 -31.17 31.98
C PHE A 43 -19.86 -30.54 31.06
N LEU A 44 -20.09 -29.31 30.59
CA LEU A 44 -19.12 -28.56 29.78
C LEU A 44 -17.81 -28.30 30.53
N ARG A 45 -17.87 -28.08 31.85
CA ARG A 45 -16.67 -27.99 32.68
C ARG A 45 -15.88 -29.30 32.65
N CYS A 46 -16.52 -30.45 32.82
CA CYS A 46 -15.84 -31.75 32.73
C CYS A 46 -15.23 -32.03 31.35
N VAL A 47 -15.91 -31.62 30.27
CA VAL A 47 -15.37 -31.70 28.89
C VAL A 47 -14.10 -30.85 28.78
N ARG A 48 -14.13 -29.61 29.29
CA ARG A 48 -12.97 -28.70 29.27
C ARG A 48 -11.81 -29.21 30.12
N ASP A 49 -12.10 -29.75 31.31
CA ASP A 49 -11.08 -30.38 32.17
C ASP A 49 -10.41 -31.57 31.47
N ALA A 50 -11.15 -32.32 30.64
CA ALA A 50 -10.57 -33.38 29.82
C ALA A 50 -9.64 -32.82 28.73
N VAL A 51 -10.04 -31.75 28.03
CA VAL A 51 -9.19 -31.05 27.04
C VAL A 51 -7.92 -30.50 27.67
N ASP A 52 -8.03 -29.83 28.82
CA ASP A 52 -6.88 -29.23 29.52
C ASP A 52 -5.91 -30.30 30.05
N ALA A 53 -6.43 -31.48 30.40
CA ALA A 53 -5.62 -32.65 30.74
C ALA A 53 -5.11 -33.45 29.51
N GLY A 54 -5.34 -32.95 28.29
CA GLY A 54 -4.85 -33.55 27.05
C GLY A 54 -5.66 -34.76 26.54
N ARG A 55 -6.84 -35.04 27.10
CA ARG A 55 -7.74 -36.13 26.68
C ARG A 55 -8.82 -35.61 25.71
N PHE A 56 -8.39 -35.26 24.51
CA PHE A 56 -9.27 -34.64 23.50
C PHE A 56 -10.28 -35.65 22.93
N SER A 57 -9.85 -36.88 22.67
CA SER A 57 -10.74 -37.94 22.17
C SER A 57 -11.85 -38.29 23.17
N ASP A 58 -11.57 -38.22 24.47
CA ASP A 58 -12.59 -38.39 25.52
C ASP A 58 -13.59 -37.24 25.53
N ALA A 59 -13.09 -35.99 25.45
CA ALA A 59 -13.94 -34.80 25.39
C ALA A 59 -14.87 -34.81 24.16
N GLU A 60 -14.34 -35.19 22.99
CA GLU A 60 -15.14 -35.34 21.77
C GLU A 60 -16.21 -36.43 21.92
N ARG A 61 -15.86 -37.57 22.51
CA ARG A 61 -16.83 -38.66 22.77
C ARG A 61 -17.94 -38.19 23.71
N MET A 62 -17.60 -37.52 24.80
CA MET A 62 -18.58 -36.94 25.74
C MET A 62 -19.56 -36.02 25.00
N LEU A 63 -19.06 -35.09 24.18
CA LEU A 63 -19.89 -34.16 23.43
C LEU A 63 -20.76 -34.88 22.38
N ARG A 64 -20.23 -35.87 21.67
CA ARG A 64 -20.97 -36.66 20.67
C ARG A 64 -22.12 -37.48 21.26
N GLU A 65 -22.06 -37.84 22.54
CA GLU A 65 -23.22 -38.45 23.23
C GLU A 65 -24.39 -37.47 23.42
N LYS A 66 -24.10 -36.16 23.42
CA LYS A 66 -25.10 -35.08 23.52
C LYS A 66 -25.53 -34.53 22.17
N ILE A 67 -24.72 -34.73 21.14
CA ILE A 67 -24.94 -34.23 19.78
C ILE A 67 -25.40 -35.40 18.89
N PRO A 68 -26.71 -35.59 18.67
CA PRO A 68 -27.27 -36.80 18.04
C PRO A 68 -26.91 -36.95 16.56
N GLU A 69 -26.53 -35.85 15.89
CA GLU A 69 -26.16 -35.81 14.48
C GLU A 69 -24.75 -35.21 14.32
N PRO A 70 -23.79 -35.92 13.70
CA PRO A 70 -22.39 -35.51 13.69
C PRO A 70 -22.08 -34.25 12.87
N ASP A 71 -23.01 -33.78 12.03
CA ASP A 71 -22.83 -32.67 11.08
C ASP A 71 -23.67 -31.42 11.39
N VAL A 72 -24.25 -31.33 12.58
CA VAL A 72 -25.06 -30.17 12.97
C VAL A 72 -24.25 -28.87 12.99
N PRO A 73 -24.84 -27.73 12.60
CA PRO A 73 -24.21 -26.43 12.73
C PRO A 73 -23.82 -26.13 14.18
N ALA A 74 -22.63 -25.54 14.38
CA ALA A 74 -22.18 -25.08 15.69
C ALA A 74 -22.99 -23.85 16.13
N VAL A 75 -24.15 -24.08 16.76
CA VAL A 75 -25.07 -23.04 17.24
C VAL A 75 -25.26 -23.15 18.75
N GLY A 76 -25.35 -24.37 19.27
CA GLY A 76 -25.48 -24.65 20.70
C GLY A 76 -24.13 -24.72 21.42
N PRO A 77 -24.16 -24.78 22.77
CA PRO A 77 -22.95 -24.76 23.57
C PRO A 77 -22.10 -26.04 23.42
N TYR A 78 -22.71 -27.21 23.16
CA TYR A 78 -21.97 -28.45 22.96
C TYR A 78 -21.30 -28.51 21.58
N GLU A 79 -22.02 -28.11 20.53
CA GLU A 79 -21.51 -28.08 19.16
C GLU A 79 -20.40 -27.03 19.03
N THR A 80 -20.56 -25.87 19.69
CA THR A 80 -19.52 -24.85 19.79
C THR A 80 -18.27 -25.40 20.49
N GLU A 81 -18.44 -26.11 21.60
CA GLU A 81 -17.31 -26.72 22.32
C GLU A 81 -16.61 -27.78 21.47
N LEU A 82 -17.36 -28.59 20.72
CA LEU A 82 -16.81 -29.59 19.79
C LEU A 82 -15.99 -28.93 18.68
N GLU A 83 -16.47 -27.81 18.13
CA GLU A 83 -15.72 -27.05 17.13
C GLU A 83 -14.45 -26.43 17.72
N ILE A 84 -14.50 -25.88 18.94
CA ILE A 84 -13.32 -25.35 19.62
C ILE A 84 -12.24 -26.44 19.75
N ILE A 85 -12.62 -27.67 20.10
CA ILE A 85 -11.69 -28.81 20.18
C ILE A 85 -11.05 -29.09 18.81
N ARG A 86 -11.85 -29.15 17.74
CA ARG A 86 -11.35 -29.31 16.36
C ARG A 86 -10.33 -28.23 16.01
N ARG A 87 -10.61 -26.97 16.34
CA ARG A 87 -9.76 -25.82 16.02
C ARG A 87 -8.46 -25.80 16.83
N ILE A 88 -8.51 -26.21 18.10
CA ILE A 88 -7.28 -26.39 18.88
C ILE A 88 -6.35 -27.41 18.21
N ARG A 89 -6.88 -28.50 17.63
CA ARG A 89 -6.05 -29.46 16.87
C ARG A 89 -5.44 -28.85 15.61
N LEU A 90 -6.14 -27.93 14.94
CA LEU A 90 -5.61 -27.21 13.78
C LEU A 90 -4.49 -26.24 14.17
N ASP A 91 -4.62 -25.58 15.32
CA ASP A 91 -3.58 -24.70 15.83
C ASP A 91 -2.36 -25.48 16.33
N TYR A 92 -2.57 -26.57 17.07
CA TYR A 92 -1.52 -27.46 17.56
C TYR A 92 -1.36 -28.68 16.63
N SER A 93 -0.99 -28.43 15.38
CA SER A 93 -0.90 -29.46 14.34
C SER A 93 0.53 -29.95 14.05
N LEU A 94 1.57 -29.32 14.62
CA LEU A 94 2.95 -29.68 14.32
C LEU A 94 3.45 -30.79 15.24
N THR A 95 3.92 -31.89 14.64
CA THR A 95 4.71 -32.89 15.36
C THR A 95 6.13 -32.39 15.59
N GLN A 96 6.90 -33.06 16.46
CA GLN A 96 8.32 -32.76 16.67
C GLN A 96 9.13 -32.82 15.37
N ASP A 97 8.90 -33.85 14.54
CA ASP A 97 9.55 -33.98 13.23
C ASP A 97 9.14 -32.88 12.26
N GLY A 98 7.87 -32.47 12.29
CA GLY A 98 7.37 -31.36 11.49
C GLY A 98 8.01 -30.03 11.87
N LEU A 99 8.14 -29.77 13.18
CA LEU A 99 8.84 -28.59 13.70
C LEU A 99 10.33 -28.61 13.31
N LEU A 100 11.00 -29.75 13.50
CA LEU A 100 12.40 -29.94 13.13
C LEU A 100 12.65 -29.65 11.66
N LYS A 101 11.79 -30.19 10.78
CA LYS A 101 11.87 -29.98 9.33
C LYS A 101 11.80 -28.49 8.98
N LYS A 102 10.85 -27.76 9.55
CA LYS A 102 10.70 -26.32 9.29
C LYS A 102 11.89 -25.51 9.82
N LEU A 103 12.41 -25.83 11.01
CA LEU A 103 13.54 -25.10 11.60
C LEU A 103 14.85 -25.30 10.82
N ARG A 104 15.05 -26.46 10.17
CA ARG A 104 16.24 -26.74 9.35
C ARG A 104 16.44 -25.79 8.16
N GLU A 105 15.38 -25.13 7.70
CA GLU A 105 15.49 -24.12 6.64
C GLU A 105 16.35 -22.93 7.08
N ALA A 106 16.31 -22.57 8.37
CA ALA A 106 17.00 -21.41 8.93
C ALA A 106 18.13 -21.77 9.90
N ILE A 107 18.06 -22.93 10.56
CA ILE A 107 19.11 -23.51 11.43
C ILE A 107 19.41 -24.93 10.92
N PRO A 108 20.30 -25.10 9.92
CA PRO A 108 20.50 -26.40 9.26
C PRO A 108 20.96 -27.54 10.19
N ASP A 109 21.64 -27.20 11.28
CA ASP A 109 22.20 -28.14 12.26
C ASP A 109 21.27 -28.41 13.46
N VAL A 110 20.02 -27.94 13.44
CA VAL A 110 19.06 -28.18 14.53
C VAL A 110 18.75 -29.68 14.68
N ALA A 111 18.73 -30.13 15.94
CA ALA A 111 18.47 -31.51 16.32
C ALA A 111 17.22 -31.67 17.20
N THR A 112 16.69 -32.88 17.30
CA THR A 112 15.54 -33.22 18.16
C THR A 112 15.78 -32.83 19.62
N ALA A 113 17.00 -33.03 20.12
CA ALA A 113 17.41 -32.63 21.47
C ALA A 113 17.36 -31.11 21.70
N ASP A 114 17.49 -30.29 20.66
CA ASP A 114 17.29 -28.84 20.77
C ASP A 114 15.81 -28.53 21.01
N ILE A 115 14.91 -29.19 20.28
CA ILE A 115 13.46 -29.02 20.44
C ILE A 115 13.01 -29.41 21.84
N ASP A 116 13.47 -30.57 22.34
CA ASP A 116 13.13 -31.01 23.70
C ASP A 116 13.64 -30.01 24.75
N ARG A 117 14.89 -29.56 24.63
CA ARG A 117 15.46 -28.55 25.53
C ARG A 117 14.68 -27.24 25.50
N TRP A 118 14.37 -26.70 24.32
CA TRP A 118 13.62 -25.44 24.19
C TRP A 118 12.18 -25.57 24.70
N ARG A 119 11.54 -26.72 24.51
CA ARG A 119 10.23 -27.02 25.12
C ARG A 119 10.31 -26.99 26.64
N ASP A 120 11.27 -27.72 27.22
CA ASP A 120 11.41 -27.86 28.67
C ASP A 120 11.81 -26.52 29.33
N GLN A 121 12.43 -25.62 28.57
CA GLN A 121 12.72 -24.23 28.97
C GLN A 121 11.53 -23.26 28.75
N GLY A 122 10.38 -23.74 28.27
CA GLY A 122 9.19 -22.92 28.01
C GLY A 122 9.27 -22.01 26.78
N GLN A 123 10.29 -22.18 25.93
CA GLN A 123 10.52 -21.36 24.74
C GLN A 123 9.63 -21.74 23.55
N LEU A 124 8.99 -22.92 23.61
CA LEU A 124 8.06 -23.41 22.60
C LEU A 124 6.64 -23.56 23.17
N GLN A 125 5.64 -23.15 22.40
CA GLN A 125 4.24 -23.45 22.68
C GLN A 125 3.87 -24.86 22.24
N TYR A 126 3.33 -25.65 23.16
CA TYR A 126 2.88 -27.01 22.88
C TYR A 126 1.64 -27.38 23.71
N ARG A 127 0.97 -28.45 23.30
CA ARG A 127 -0.05 -29.16 24.08
C ARG A 127 0.17 -30.66 23.97
N THR A 128 -0.25 -31.39 24.99
CA THR A 128 -0.43 -32.84 24.88
C THR A 128 -1.84 -33.10 24.36
N ILE A 129 -1.95 -33.81 23.24
CA ILE A 129 -3.21 -34.18 22.60
C ILE A 129 -3.21 -35.70 22.46
N ASP A 130 -4.07 -36.36 23.23
CA ASP A 130 -4.24 -37.82 23.24
C ASP A 130 -2.92 -38.59 23.43
N GLY A 131 -2.06 -38.09 24.32
CA GLY A 131 -0.75 -38.67 24.63
C GLY A 131 0.40 -38.22 23.73
N HIS A 132 0.14 -37.42 22.71
CA HIS A 132 1.16 -36.89 21.80
C HIS A 132 1.46 -35.41 22.06
N VAL A 133 2.74 -35.04 22.04
CA VAL A 133 3.15 -33.63 22.12
C VAL A 133 2.99 -32.99 20.74
N CYS A 134 2.14 -31.97 20.67
CA CYS A 134 1.86 -31.20 19.47
C CYS A 134 2.24 -29.73 19.69
N TYR A 135 3.00 -29.16 18.75
CA TYR A 135 3.46 -27.78 18.78
C TYR A 135 2.51 -26.88 17.99
N PHE A 136 2.43 -25.61 18.42
CA PHE A 136 1.64 -24.62 17.71
C PHE A 136 2.21 -24.36 16.29
N LYS A 137 1.33 -24.23 15.30
CA LYS A 137 1.69 -24.16 13.88
C LYS A 137 2.66 -23.03 13.51
N SER A 138 2.67 -21.94 14.29
CA SER A 138 3.55 -20.78 14.09
C SER A 138 4.81 -20.79 14.95
N GLU A 139 5.08 -21.86 15.70
CA GLU A 139 6.28 -21.97 16.54
C GLU A 139 7.62 -21.80 15.82
N PRO A 140 7.81 -22.26 14.56
CA PRO A 140 9.06 -21.97 13.85
C PRO A 140 9.38 -20.47 13.76
N ARG A 141 8.34 -19.60 13.69
CA ARG A 141 8.50 -18.15 13.70
C ARG A 141 8.63 -17.61 15.13
N ASN A 142 7.80 -18.10 16.05
CA ASN A 142 7.79 -17.62 17.44
C ASN A 142 9.09 -17.95 18.18
N LEU A 143 9.75 -19.09 17.89
CA LEU A 143 10.98 -19.50 18.56
C LEU A 143 12.04 -18.39 18.56
N TYR A 144 12.25 -17.72 17.42
CA TYR A 144 13.19 -16.62 17.29
C TYR A 144 12.81 -15.39 18.10
N ARG A 145 11.61 -15.32 18.65
CA ARG A 145 11.21 -14.27 19.57
C ARG A 145 11.51 -14.62 21.01
N PHE A 146 11.84 -15.86 21.40
CA PHE A 146 12.04 -16.22 22.81
C PHE A 146 13.36 -16.93 23.09
N CYS A 147 13.99 -17.51 22.08
CA CYS A 147 15.19 -18.31 22.20
C CYS A 147 16.40 -17.57 21.59
N GLU A 148 17.27 -17.02 22.45
CA GLU A 148 18.51 -16.35 22.03
C GLU A 148 19.46 -17.30 21.27
N GLU A 149 19.52 -18.57 21.70
CA GLU A 149 20.33 -19.59 21.03
C GLU A 149 19.87 -19.80 19.56
N ALA A 150 18.56 -19.91 19.34
CA ALA A 150 18.01 -20.05 18.00
C ALA A 150 18.22 -18.79 17.15
N GLN A 151 18.17 -17.60 17.75
CA GLN A 151 18.49 -16.33 17.07
C GLN A 151 19.95 -16.30 16.59
N ALA A 152 20.89 -16.73 17.43
CA ALA A 152 22.32 -16.72 17.13
C ALA A 152 22.68 -17.71 15.99
N ARG A 153 21.99 -18.85 15.93
CA ARG A 153 22.22 -19.90 14.91
C ARG A 153 21.52 -19.64 13.57
N ARG A 154 20.62 -18.65 13.52
CA ARG A 154 19.77 -18.38 12.35
C ARG A 154 20.56 -17.81 11.17
N ARG A 155 20.50 -18.48 10.01
CA ARG A 155 20.91 -17.88 8.72
C ARG A 155 19.96 -16.73 8.35
N ARG A 156 20.49 -15.52 8.21
CA ARG A 156 19.71 -14.35 7.77
C ARG A 156 19.73 -14.26 6.24
N ALA A 157 18.57 -14.00 5.64
CA ALA A 157 18.53 -13.59 4.25
C ALA A 157 19.28 -12.24 4.09
N PRO A 158 19.94 -11.99 2.95
CA PRO A 158 20.48 -10.66 2.67
C PRO A 158 19.36 -9.62 2.78
N ALA A 159 19.69 -8.45 3.35
CA ALA A 159 18.75 -7.35 3.46
C ALA A 159 18.22 -7.01 2.06
N ARG A 160 16.90 -6.78 1.95
CA ARG A 160 16.34 -6.27 0.69
C ARG A 160 16.99 -4.90 0.44
N ALA A 161 17.62 -4.73 -0.72
CA ALA A 161 18.09 -3.42 -1.15
C ALA A 161 16.88 -2.52 -1.42
N GLY A 162 16.75 -1.41 -0.70
CA GLY A 162 15.63 -0.49 -0.81
C GLY A 162 15.41 0.35 0.46
N TRP A 163 14.43 1.25 0.42
CA TRP A 163 13.99 2.01 1.58
C TRP A 163 13.16 1.15 2.53
N GLU A 164 13.29 1.43 3.82
CA GLU A 164 12.50 0.84 4.89
C GLU A 164 11.81 1.99 5.64
N PHE A 165 10.50 1.87 5.86
CA PHE A 165 9.74 2.85 6.62
C PHE A 165 10.28 2.93 8.05
N SER A 166 10.90 4.06 8.39
CA SER A 166 11.37 4.35 9.74
C SER A 166 10.21 4.87 10.58
N LEU A 167 9.64 4.00 11.41
CA LEU A 167 8.56 4.39 12.29
C LEU A 167 9.00 5.52 13.22
N THR A 168 10.17 5.43 13.85
CA THR A 168 10.65 6.43 14.80
C THR A 168 10.76 7.83 14.18
N ASP A 169 11.33 7.95 12.97
CA ASP A 169 11.43 9.22 12.27
C ASP A 169 10.06 9.77 11.89
N HIS A 170 9.15 8.88 11.47
CA HIS A 170 7.76 9.24 11.20
C HIS A 170 7.07 9.80 12.45
N LEU A 171 7.25 9.17 13.62
CA LEU A 171 6.67 9.64 14.89
C LEU A 171 7.21 11.02 15.31
N VAL A 172 8.51 11.27 15.15
CA VAL A 172 9.12 12.60 15.38
C VAL A 172 8.43 13.65 14.53
N ARG A 173 8.18 13.33 13.25
CA ARG A 173 7.48 14.23 12.33
C ARG A 173 6.03 14.48 12.74
N LEU A 174 5.28 13.44 13.12
CA LEU A 174 3.89 13.59 13.56
C LEU A 174 3.79 14.49 14.80
N ILE A 175 4.69 14.34 15.76
CA ILE A 175 4.75 15.20 16.95
C ILE A 175 5.06 16.65 16.53
N THR A 176 6.05 16.85 15.67
CA THR A 176 6.44 18.18 15.19
C THR A 176 5.28 18.88 14.48
N LEU A 177 4.55 18.17 13.62
CA LEU A 177 3.37 18.69 12.93
C LEU A 177 2.25 19.05 13.92
N ALA A 178 2.00 18.19 14.91
CA ALA A 178 0.99 18.44 15.92
C ALA A 178 1.33 19.64 16.81
N GLU A 179 2.61 19.88 17.09
CA GLU A 179 3.06 21.06 17.86
C GLU A 179 2.96 22.38 17.09
N GLN A 180 2.85 22.29 15.76
CA GLN A 180 2.66 23.44 14.87
C GLN A 180 1.19 23.66 14.49
N SER A 181 0.28 22.84 15.01
CA SER A 181 -1.14 22.81 14.67
C SER A 181 -2.00 23.04 15.92
N ASP A 182 -3.11 23.74 15.77
CA ASP A 182 -4.16 23.81 16.81
C ASP A 182 -5.06 22.55 16.79
N ASP A 183 -5.03 21.77 15.70
CA ASP A 183 -5.74 20.50 15.57
C ASP A 183 -4.80 19.32 15.94
N PRO A 184 -5.17 18.48 16.91
CA PRO A 184 -4.43 17.25 17.23
C PRO A 184 -4.46 16.19 16.11
N SER A 185 -5.36 16.30 15.14
CA SER A 185 -5.38 15.50 13.92
C SER A 185 -4.43 16.08 12.89
N VAL A 186 -3.36 15.36 12.57
CA VAL A 186 -2.35 15.80 11.60
C VAL A 186 -2.03 14.71 10.57
N PHE A 187 -1.43 15.13 9.47
CA PHE A 187 -0.92 14.23 8.43
C PHE A 187 -1.98 13.22 7.90
N PRO A 188 -3.00 13.72 7.19
CA PRO A 188 -4.02 12.87 6.59
C PRO A 188 -3.43 11.94 5.53
N VAL A 189 -3.85 10.68 5.54
CA VAL A 189 -3.50 9.63 4.59
C VAL A 189 -4.79 9.07 4.00
N LYS A 190 -4.92 9.12 2.68
CA LYS A 190 -6.02 8.47 1.95
C LYS A 190 -5.69 6.99 1.74
N HIS A 191 -6.67 6.14 1.99
CA HIS A 191 -6.61 4.70 1.77
C HIS A 191 -7.67 4.31 0.76
N ARG A 192 -7.29 3.44 -0.18
CA ARG A 192 -8.22 2.72 -1.04
C ARG A 192 -7.94 1.23 -0.92
N ILE A 193 -8.93 0.49 -0.43
CA ILE A 193 -8.80 -0.92 -0.11
C ILE A 193 -9.66 -1.72 -1.07
N LYS A 194 -9.05 -2.76 -1.64
CA LYS A 194 -9.79 -3.85 -2.29
C LYS A 194 -9.72 -5.09 -1.41
N TYR A 195 -10.87 -5.50 -0.87
CA TYR A 195 -11.02 -6.65 0.00
C TYR A 195 -11.83 -7.73 -0.74
N GLN A 196 -11.32 -8.96 -0.81
CA GLN A 196 -12.04 -10.12 -1.33
C GLN A 196 -12.05 -11.30 -0.37
N LEU A 197 -13.16 -12.04 -0.33
CA LEU A 197 -13.32 -13.36 0.29
C LEU A 197 -13.83 -14.33 -0.78
N ALA A 198 -13.26 -15.53 -0.84
CA ALA A 198 -13.63 -16.59 -1.79
C ALA A 198 -13.73 -17.94 -1.08
N VAL A 199 -14.85 -18.63 -1.27
CA VAL A 199 -15.05 -19.99 -0.76
C VAL A 199 -14.12 -20.96 -1.49
N ASN A 200 -13.49 -21.90 -0.77
CA ASN A 200 -12.65 -22.91 -1.39
C ASN A 200 -13.46 -23.76 -2.39
N LYS A 201 -12.79 -24.36 -3.37
CA LYS A 201 -13.44 -25.29 -4.31
C LYS A 201 -13.96 -26.54 -3.58
N ASP A 202 -14.94 -27.20 -4.20
CA ASP A 202 -15.46 -28.53 -3.82
C ASP A 202 -16.02 -28.61 -2.39
N ARG A 203 -16.61 -27.51 -1.89
CA ARG A 203 -17.31 -27.53 -0.59
C ARG A 203 -18.67 -28.22 -0.75
N PRO A 204 -18.97 -29.28 0.03
CA PRO A 204 -20.24 -30.00 -0.08
C PRO A 204 -21.45 -29.12 0.27
N GLN A 205 -21.26 -28.00 0.98
CA GLN A 205 -22.30 -27.04 1.33
C GLN A 205 -22.69 -26.16 0.13
N VAL A 206 -21.83 -25.97 -0.86
CA VAL A 206 -22.11 -25.15 -2.05
C VAL A 206 -22.97 -25.98 -3.01
N LYS A 207 -24.27 -26.01 -2.75
CA LYS A 207 -25.28 -26.73 -3.55
C LYS A 207 -26.21 -25.73 -4.22
N GLN A 208 -26.79 -26.10 -5.36
CA GLN A 208 -27.76 -25.24 -6.04
C GLN A 208 -28.94 -24.96 -5.10
N GLY A 209 -29.30 -23.69 -4.94
CA GLY A 209 -30.35 -23.24 -4.03
C GLY A 209 -29.88 -22.94 -2.60
N ALA A 210 -28.64 -23.23 -2.23
CA ALA A 210 -28.10 -22.91 -0.91
C ALA A 210 -28.00 -21.39 -0.70
N LYS A 211 -28.36 -20.91 0.48
CA LYS A 211 -28.26 -19.49 0.85
C LYS A 211 -26.89 -19.21 1.44
N VAL A 212 -26.17 -18.26 0.87
CA VAL A 212 -24.85 -17.82 1.34
C VAL A 212 -24.99 -16.42 1.93
N ARG A 213 -24.55 -16.26 3.17
CA ARG A 213 -24.47 -14.96 3.86
C ARG A 213 -23.00 -14.66 4.14
N CYS A 214 -22.53 -13.48 3.77
CA CYS A 214 -21.14 -13.07 3.93
C CYS A 214 -21.05 -11.68 4.53
N TRP A 215 -20.12 -11.49 5.47
CA TRP A 215 -19.80 -10.20 6.07
C TRP A 215 -18.34 -9.89 5.79
N LEU A 216 -18.07 -8.77 5.12
CA LEU A 216 -16.73 -8.21 4.97
C LEU A 216 -16.52 -7.02 5.91
N PRO A 217 -15.34 -6.84 6.51
CA PRO A 217 -14.98 -5.66 7.28
C PRO A 217 -15.22 -4.36 6.51
N PHE A 218 -15.83 -3.36 7.16
CA PHE A 218 -16.04 -2.04 6.57
C PHE A 218 -15.61 -0.93 7.54
N PRO A 219 -14.88 0.10 7.07
CA PRO A 219 -14.38 1.19 7.91
C PRO A 219 -15.48 1.93 8.67
N GLN A 220 -15.22 2.26 9.94
CA GLN A 220 -16.00 3.22 10.74
C GLN A 220 -15.76 4.67 10.28
N GLU A 221 -16.77 5.52 10.37
CA GLU A 221 -16.57 6.97 10.50
C GLU A 221 -16.26 7.27 11.97
N TYR A 222 -15.05 7.77 12.22
CA TYR A 222 -14.47 7.98 13.53
C TYR A 222 -13.56 9.21 13.55
N ARG A 223 -13.22 9.77 14.71
CA ARG A 223 -12.46 11.04 14.79
C ARG A 223 -11.13 11.04 14.03
N GLN A 224 -10.49 9.88 13.91
CA GLN A 224 -9.23 9.68 13.20
C GLN A 224 -9.40 9.07 11.80
N GLN A 225 -10.61 8.68 11.42
CA GLN A 225 -10.93 7.98 10.16
C GLN A 225 -12.22 8.55 9.58
N THR A 226 -12.07 9.35 8.53
CA THR A 226 -13.11 10.17 7.92
C THR A 226 -13.24 9.86 6.43
N ASP A 227 -14.22 10.49 5.74
CA ASP A 227 -14.41 10.36 4.30
C ASP A 227 -14.59 8.90 3.83
N VAL A 228 -15.28 8.10 4.62
CA VAL A 228 -15.55 6.69 4.35
C VAL A 228 -16.55 6.55 3.20
N ARG A 229 -16.14 5.87 2.12
CA ARG A 229 -16.97 5.65 0.93
C ARG A 229 -16.81 4.23 0.41
N LEU A 230 -17.95 3.58 0.14
CA LEU A 230 -17.97 2.34 -0.64
C LEU A 230 -17.87 2.70 -2.14
N ILE A 231 -16.90 2.12 -2.84
CA ILE A 231 -16.65 2.35 -4.27
C ILE A 231 -17.40 1.33 -5.12
N SER A 232 -17.25 0.04 -4.81
CA SER A 232 -17.90 -1.04 -5.55
C SER A 232 -18.02 -2.30 -4.72
N THR A 233 -18.96 -3.18 -5.10
CA THR A 233 -19.05 -4.53 -4.55
C THR A 233 -19.31 -5.55 -5.65
N THR A 234 -18.82 -6.77 -5.42
CA THR A 234 -19.13 -7.95 -6.24
C THR A 234 -19.50 -9.09 -5.29
N PRO A 235 -20.72 -9.65 -5.36
CA PRO A 235 -21.85 -9.20 -6.18
C PRO A 235 -22.35 -7.79 -5.79
N THR A 236 -23.13 -7.18 -6.67
CA THR A 236 -23.80 -5.90 -6.40
C THR A 236 -24.93 -6.07 -5.39
N GLY A 237 -25.33 -4.99 -4.70
CA GLY A 237 -26.49 -5.00 -3.80
C GLY A 237 -26.17 -5.36 -2.34
N ALA A 238 -24.92 -5.20 -1.93
CA ALA A 238 -24.52 -5.38 -0.54
C ALA A 238 -25.14 -4.32 0.39
N VAL A 239 -25.39 -4.69 1.64
CA VAL A 239 -25.93 -3.80 2.68
C VAL A 239 -24.81 -3.40 3.62
N ILE A 240 -24.63 -2.11 3.88
CA ILE A 240 -23.61 -1.61 4.81
C ILE A 240 -24.25 -1.48 6.20
N ALA A 241 -23.59 -2.01 7.23
CA ALA A 241 -24.00 -1.77 8.61
C ALA A 241 -23.83 -0.28 8.98
N ASP A 242 -24.76 0.23 9.79
CA ASP A 242 -24.74 1.61 10.26
C ASP A 242 -23.41 1.96 10.96
N ASN A 243 -23.01 3.22 10.86
CA ASN A 243 -21.82 3.69 11.55
C ASN A 243 -22.00 3.60 13.08
N GLY A 244 -20.92 3.26 13.80
CA GLY A 244 -20.95 3.13 15.25
C GLY A 244 -21.43 1.77 15.75
N GLN A 245 -21.88 0.87 14.87
CA GLN A 245 -22.05 -0.54 15.22
C GLN A 245 -20.72 -1.11 15.71
N PRO A 246 -20.70 -1.92 16.79
CA PRO A 246 -19.44 -2.39 17.36
C PRO A 246 -18.52 -3.10 16.36
N HIS A 247 -19.06 -3.94 15.48
CA HIS A 247 -18.36 -4.56 14.35
C HIS A 247 -19.06 -4.10 13.05
N ARG A 248 -18.44 -3.18 12.30
CA ARG A 248 -19.05 -2.64 11.07
C ARG A 248 -18.64 -3.47 9.85
N CYS A 249 -19.61 -3.76 8.99
CA CYS A 249 -19.43 -4.67 7.87
C CYS A 249 -20.18 -4.23 6.61
N VAL A 250 -19.76 -4.78 5.48
CA VAL A 250 -20.56 -4.92 4.27
C VAL A 250 -21.13 -6.34 4.25
N TYR A 251 -22.45 -6.45 4.23
CA TYR A 251 -23.21 -7.70 4.22
C TYR A 251 -23.68 -8.06 2.82
N PHE A 252 -23.55 -9.35 2.48
CA PHE A 252 -24.01 -9.94 1.25
C PHE A 252 -24.93 -11.13 1.55
N GLU A 253 -25.96 -11.29 0.73
CA GLU A 253 -26.78 -12.49 0.70
C GLU A 253 -27.00 -12.90 -0.75
N LEU A 254 -26.77 -14.18 -1.06
CA LEU A 254 -27.07 -14.73 -2.38
C LEU A 254 -27.56 -16.18 -2.29
N THR A 255 -28.17 -16.64 -3.37
CA THR A 255 -28.50 -18.06 -3.56
C THR A 255 -27.53 -18.66 -4.57
N VAL A 256 -26.95 -19.83 -4.27
CA VAL A 256 -26.03 -20.51 -5.19
C VAL A 256 -26.79 -20.97 -6.43
N GLU A 257 -26.46 -20.41 -7.60
CA GLU A 257 -27.05 -20.81 -8.88
C GLU A 257 -26.25 -21.94 -9.56
N ASP A 258 -24.92 -21.83 -9.56
CA ASP A 258 -24.00 -22.78 -10.19
C ASP A 258 -22.97 -23.28 -9.16
N PRO A 259 -23.13 -24.51 -8.64
CA PRO A 259 -22.19 -25.12 -7.69
C PRO A 259 -20.75 -25.25 -8.19
N SER A 260 -20.53 -25.23 -9.52
CA SER A 260 -19.18 -25.29 -10.10
C SER A 260 -18.42 -23.98 -9.96
N ARG A 261 -19.10 -22.90 -9.56
CA ARG A 261 -18.54 -21.56 -9.32
C ARG A 261 -18.67 -21.21 -7.85
N PRO A 262 -17.61 -21.43 -7.04
CA PRO A 262 -17.63 -21.08 -5.63
C PRO A 262 -17.97 -19.59 -5.42
N PRO A 263 -18.79 -19.25 -4.41
CA PRO A 263 -19.10 -17.87 -4.09
C PRO A 263 -17.85 -17.02 -3.84
N VAL A 264 -17.82 -15.81 -4.44
CA VAL A 264 -16.77 -14.80 -4.25
C VAL A 264 -17.43 -13.47 -3.91
N PHE A 265 -16.93 -12.84 -2.85
CA PHE A 265 -17.40 -11.57 -2.32
C PHE A 265 -16.26 -10.56 -2.33
N GLN A 266 -16.52 -9.35 -2.80
CA GLN A 266 -15.54 -8.29 -2.87
C GLN A 266 -16.20 -6.96 -2.49
N ALA A 267 -15.48 -6.16 -1.72
CA ALA A 267 -15.78 -4.76 -1.49
C ALA A 267 -14.54 -3.92 -1.79
N GLU A 268 -14.73 -2.83 -2.53
CA GLU A 268 -13.74 -1.79 -2.71
C GLU A 268 -14.23 -0.52 -2.03
N PHE A 269 -13.42 0.09 -1.19
CA PHE A 269 -13.79 1.28 -0.41
C PHE A 269 -12.58 2.19 -0.20
N GLU A 270 -12.87 3.45 0.10
CA GLU A 270 -11.87 4.46 0.44
C GLU A 270 -12.23 5.17 1.76
N PHE A 271 -11.21 5.69 2.43
CA PHE A 271 -11.31 6.52 3.64
C PHE A 271 -10.03 7.33 3.82
N VAL A 272 -10.08 8.34 4.68
CA VAL A 272 -8.92 9.16 5.06
C VAL A 272 -8.70 8.99 6.55
N THR A 273 -7.48 8.63 6.95
CA THR A 273 -7.09 8.65 8.36
C THR A 273 -6.08 9.73 8.65
N SER A 274 -6.13 10.31 9.84
CA SER A 274 -5.13 11.25 10.32
C SER A 274 -4.45 10.69 11.56
N ALA A 275 -3.17 11.04 11.74
CA ALA A 275 -2.50 10.81 13.01
C ALA A 275 -3.22 11.62 14.09
N TRP A 276 -3.34 11.05 15.28
CA TRP A 276 -3.93 11.73 16.44
C TRP A 276 -2.89 11.94 17.51
N CYS A 277 -2.49 13.19 17.68
CA CYS A 277 -1.35 13.59 18.48
C CYS A 277 -1.70 14.72 19.47
N PRO A 278 -2.66 14.52 20.39
CA PRO A 278 -2.99 15.55 21.38
C PRO A 278 -1.81 15.88 22.29
N HIS A 279 -1.80 17.12 22.77
CA HIS A 279 -0.89 17.54 23.84
C HIS A 279 -1.42 17.06 25.20
N LEU A 280 -0.78 16.04 25.75
CA LEU A 280 -1.19 15.36 26.99
C LEU A 280 -0.37 15.86 28.18
N ASP A 281 -0.90 16.86 28.87
CA ASP A 281 -0.33 17.44 30.09
C ASP A 281 -1.01 16.84 31.33
N PRO A 282 -0.32 16.01 32.14
CA PRO A 282 -0.90 15.40 33.33
C PRO A 282 -1.51 16.40 34.32
N SER A 283 -1.04 17.65 34.36
CA SER A 283 -1.59 18.67 35.25
C SER A 283 -3.00 19.14 34.87
N LYS A 284 -3.43 18.88 33.62
CA LYS A 284 -4.74 19.26 33.09
C LYS A 284 -5.81 18.16 33.22
N VAL A 285 -5.44 16.99 33.74
CA VAL A 285 -6.36 15.86 33.91
C VAL A 285 -7.50 16.23 34.85
N GLN A 286 -8.73 15.97 34.42
CA GLN A 286 -9.92 16.18 35.24
C GLN A 286 -10.43 14.86 35.84
N PRO A 287 -11.15 14.89 36.97
CA PRO A 287 -11.79 13.70 37.52
C PRO A 287 -12.85 13.14 36.57
N ASN A 288 -12.88 11.81 36.42
CA ASN A 288 -13.95 11.14 35.67
C ASN A 288 -15.28 11.24 36.42
N ASP A 289 -16.40 11.33 35.69
CA ASP A 289 -17.74 11.15 36.25
C ASP A 289 -17.97 9.67 36.59
N VAL A 290 -17.67 9.30 37.84
CA VAL A 290 -17.77 7.92 38.33
C VAL A 290 -19.19 7.36 38.34
N ASN A 291 -20.22 8.21 38.22
CA ASN A 291 -21.62 7.80 38.16
C ASN A 291 -22.16 7.70 36.72
N GLY A 292 -21.42 8.23 35.75
CA GLY A 292 -21.81 8.24 34.34
C GLY A 292 -21.82 6.83 33.73
N ASP A 293 -22.64 6.64 32.70
CA ASP A 293 -22.80 5.33 32.01
C ASP A 293 -21.48 4.85 31.39
N LEU A 294 -20.71 5.77 30.79
CA LEU A 294 -19.39 5.46 30.24
C LEU A 294 -18.46 4.89 31.31
N TYR A 295 -18.37 5.54 32.47
CA TYR A 295 -17.50 5.07 33.54
C TYR A 295 -17.93 3.69 34.02
N ARG A 296 -19.22 3.50 34.31
CA ARG A 296 -19.75 2.23 34.81
C ARG A 296 -19.56 1.08 33.81
N GLU A 297 -19.88 1.30 32.53
CA GLU A 297 -19.75 0.26 31.50
C GLU A 297 -18.29 -0.11 31.25
N PHE A 298 -17.42 0.90 31.08
CA PHE A 298 -16.06 0.68 30.63
C PHE A 298 -15.06 0.51 31.78
N THR A 299 -15.50 0.47 33.04
CA THR A 299 -14.71 -0.02 34.19
C THR A 299 -15.23 -1.33 34.76
N ALA A 300 -16.36 -1.86 34.27
CA ALA A 300 -16.90 -3.13 34.73
C ALA A 300 -16.13 -4.35 34.19
N GLU A 301 -16.19 -5.43 34.96
CA GLU A 301 -15.86 -6.78 34.49
C GLU A 301 -16.79 -7.18 33.35
N ARG A 302 -16.25 -7.91 32.38
CA ARG A 302 -17.01 -8.51 31.29
C ARG A 302 -16.47 -9.91 31.01
N PRO A 303 -16.99 -10.93 31.72
CA PRO A 303 -16.61 -12.31 31.46
C PRO A 303 -16.90 -12.72 30.01
N PRO A 304 -16.11 -13.63 29.44
CA PRO A 304 -15.02 -14.33 30.10
C PRO A 304 -13.67 -13.59 30.01
N HIS A 305 -13.53 -12.57 29.15
CA HIS A 305 -12.21 -12.01 28.78
C HIS A 305 -11.72 -10.83 29.63
N ILE A 306 -12.59 -10.18 30.41
CA ILE A 306 -12.21 -9.14 31.38
C ILE A 306 -12.71 -9.56 32.76
N VAL A 307 -11.79 -10.02 33.60
CA VAL A 307 -12.06 -10.48 34.96
C VAL A 307 -10.96 -9.98 35.90
N PHE A 308 -11.34 -9.45 37.07
CA PHE A 308 -10.45 -8.83 38.05
C PHE A 308 -9.96 -9.86 39.06
N THR A 309 -9.14 -10.78 38.56
CA THR A 309 -8.51 -11.84 39.35
C THR A 309 -7.62 -11.28 40.46
N PRO A 310 -7.25 -12.08 41.48
CA PRO A 310 -6.29 -11.66 42.50
C PRO A 310 -4.96 -11.15 41.90
N GLU A 311 -4.45 -11.82 40.85
CA GLU A 311 -3.23 -11.38 40.14
C GLU A 311 -3.40 -9.98 39.51
N VAL A 312 -4.54 -9.71 38.84
CA VAL A 312 -4.84 -8.39 38.27
C VAL A 312 -4.78 -7.31 39.35
N ARG A 313 -5.37 -7.57 40.53
CA ARG A 313 -5.39 -6.61 41.65
C ARG A 313 -3.99 -6.38 42.23
N GLU A 314 -3.17 -7.42 42.31
CA GLU A 314 -1.78 -7.34 42.78
C GLU A 314 -0.91 -6.51 41.83
N ILE A 315 -1.00 -6.78 40.52
CA ILE A 315 -0.28 -6.00 39.50
C ILE A 315 -0.66 -4.51 39.61
N ILE A 316 -1.95 -4.20 39.76
CA ILE A 316 -2.39 -2.80 39.87
C ILE A 316 -1.88 -2.13 41.14
N ALA A 317 -1.88 -2.85 42.27
CA ALA A 317 -1.32 -2.33 43.52
C ALA A 317 0.19 -2.01 43.37
N GLN A 318 0.94 -2.87 42.67
CA GLN A 318 2.37 -2.69 42.41
C GLN A 318 2.66 -1.55 41.41
N VAL A 319 1.93 -1.49 40.30
CA VAL A 319 2.24 -0.62 39.15
C VAL A 319 1.61 0.76 39.28
N ALA A 320 0.40 0.84 39.83
CA ALA A 320 -0.42 2.05 39.79
C ALA A 320 -1.05 2.42 41.14
N GLY A 321 -0.68 1.74 42.24
CA GLY A 321 -1.30 1.92 43.56
C GLY A 321 -1.02 3.28 44.22
N GLY A 322 0.18 3.83 44.02
CA GLY A 322 0.59 5.13 44.57
C GLY A 322 0.24 6.34 43.70
N GLN A 323 -0.23 6.13 42.47
CA GLN A 323 -0.47 7.17 41.49
C GLN A 323 -1.96 7.50 41.42
N GLN A 324 -2.33 8.76 41.63
CA GLN A 324 -3.74 9.21 41.60
C GLN A 324 -4.16 9.76 40.24
N ASN A 325 -3.21 10.25 39.43
CA ASN A 325 -3.51 10.80 38.11
C ASN A 325 -3.83 9.68 37.12
N PRO A 326 -5.07 9.57 36.58
CA PRO A 326 -5.46 8.43 35.75
C PRO A 326 -4.66 8.31 34.44
N LEU A 327 -4.15 9.42 33.87
CA LEU A 327 -3.26 9.37 32.70
C LEU A 327 -1.92 8.74 33.07
N LEU A 328 -1.32 9.13 34.20
CA LEU A 328 -0.06 8.54 34.67
C LEU A 328 -0.24 7.07 35.10
N ARG A 329 -1.41 6.70 35.64
CA ARG A 329 -1.75 5.29 35.93
C ARG A 329 -1.84 4.48 34.64
N ALA A 330 -2.52 4.98 33.61
CA ALA A 330 -2.60 4.32 32.30
C ALA A 330 -1.20 4.13 31.68
N ARG A 331 -0.34 5.15 31.74
CA ARG A 331 1.06 5.05 31.26
C ARG A 331 1.87 4.01 32.03
N ALA A 332 1.75 3.95 33.35
CA ALA A 332 2.43 2.94 34.15
C ALA A 332 1.98 1.51 33.80
N ILE A 333 0.66 1.32 33.61
CA ILE A 333 0.10 0.04 33.15
C ILE A 333 0.62 -0.30 31.75
N PHE A 334 0.66 0.66 30.83
CA PHE A 334 1.18 0.47 29.46
C PHE A 334 2.64 0.03 29.47
N GLN A 335 3.50 0.74 30.22
CA GLN A 335 4.91 0.40 30.40
C GLN A 335 5.10 -0.99 31.01
N TRP A 336 4.23 -1.36 31.96
CA TRP A 336 4.27 -2.69 32.54
C TRP A 336 3.89 -3.76 31.50
N VAL A 337 2.87 -3.54 30.68
CA VAL A 337 2.49 -4.48 29.60
C VAL A 337 3.64 -4.67 28.60
N ASP A 338 4.23 -3.57 28.12
CA ASP A 338 5.39 -3.57 27.20
C ASP A 338 6.57 -4.37 27.78
N ALA A 339 6.88 -4.17 29.06
CA ALA A 339 8.00 -4.83 29.72
C ALA A 339 7.74 -6.31 30.08
N ASN A 340 6.48 -6.71 30.28
CA ASN A 340 6.14 -8.02 30.87
C ASN A 340 5.37 -8.96 29.93
N ILE A 341 4.85 -8.50 28.79
CA ILE A 341 4.11 -9.34 27.85
C ILE A 341 4.78 -9.28 26.48
N ARG A 342 5.54 -10.33 26.15
CA ARG A 342 6.32 -10.34 24.91
C ARG A 342 5.46 -10.74 23.71
N TYR A 343 5.60 -9.99 22.61
CA TYR A 343 4.85 -10.27 21.39
C TYR A 343 5.15 -11.67 20.83
N CYS A 344 4.11 -12.44 20.50
CA CYS A 344 4.20 -13.65 19.67
C CYS A 344 3.01 -13.75 18.71
N SER A 345 3.08 -14.65 17.72
CA SER A 345 1.88 -15.04 16.97
C SER A 345 1.00 -15.91 17.86
N GLU A 346 -0.31 -15.74 17.76
CA GLU A 346 -1.27 -16.36 18.67
C GLU A 346 -2.16 -17.41 17.99
N VAL A 347 -2.71 -18.33 18.78
CA VAL A 347 -3.84 -19.20 18.39
C VAL A 347 -5.08 -18.37 18.08
N GLU A 348 -6.04 -18.95 17.35
CA GLU A 348 -7.28 -18.25 17.04
C GLU A 348 -8.04 -17.89 18.34
N TYR A 349 -8.49 -16.64 18.53
CA TYR A 349 -9.00 -16.19 19.83
C TYR A 349 -10.28 -16.91 20.24
N SER A 350 -11.07 -17.39 19.28
CA SER A 350 -12.17 -18.34 19.48
C SER A 350 -11.84 -19.57 20.35
N THR A 351 -10.56 -19.96 20.45
CA THR A 351 -10.08 -21.11 21.23
C THR A 351 -9.55 -20.72 22.61
N ILE A 352 -9.44 -19.41 22.89
CA ILE A 352 -8.93 -18.87 24.14
C ILE A 352 -10.09 -18.59 25.08
N ARG A 353 -10.11 -19.23 26.25
CA ARG A 353 -11.21 -19.10 27.22
C ARG A 353 -11.29 -17.70 27.83
N ASN A 354 -10.14 -17.20 28.26
CA ASN A 354 -9.98 -15.86 28.79
C ASN A 354 -8.67 -15.32 28.25
N ILE A 355 -8.75 -14.25 27.46
CA ILE A 355 -7.62 -13.72 26.71
C ILE A 355 -6.70 -12.93 27.65
N SER A 356 -7.26 -12.11 28.55
CA SER A 356 -6.46 -11.35 29.49
C SER A 356 -5.76 -12.25 30.51
N ALA A 357 -6.45 -13.28 31.03
CA ALA A 357 -5.84 -14.22 31.96
C ALA A 357 -4.66 -14.96 31.31
N LYS A 358 -4.85 -15.46 30.08
CA LYS A 358 -3.77 -16.08 29.31
C LYS A 358 -2.58 -15.14 29.13
N ALA A 359 -2.83 -13.87 28.80
CA ALA A 359 -1.77 -12.88 28.62
C ALA A 359 -0.92 -12.72 29.88
N LEU A 360 -1.59 -12.64 31.03
CA LEU A 360 -0.96 -12.42 32.33
C LEU A 360 -0.21 -13.68 32.78
N GLU A 361 -0.82 -14.85 32.69
CA GLU A 361 -0.20 -16.13 33.09
C GLU A 361 1.00 -16.49 32.20
N ALA A 362 0.86 -16.37 30.89
CA ALA A 362 1.88 -16.80 29.94
C ALA A 362 2.96 -15.73 29.67
N ARG A 363 2.71 -14.47 30.05
CA ARG A 363 3.59 -13.32 29.79
C ARG A 363 3.98 -13.18 28.31
N ARG A 364 3.06 -13.57 27.42
CA ARG A 364 3.20 -13.49 25.96
C ARG A 364 1.84 -13.44 25.26
N GLY A 365 1.81 -12.83 24.08
CA GLY A 365 0.61 -12.73 23.25
C GLY A 365 0.79 -11.76 22.08
N ASP A 366 -0.08 -11.83 21.09
CA ASP A 366 -0.11 -10.88 19.98
C ASP A 366 -0.80 -9.55 20.36
N CYS A 367 -1.15 -8.73 19.36
CA CYS A 367 -1.70 -7.41 19.58
C CYS A 367 -3.03 -7.40 20.36
N GLY A 368 -3.98 -8.28 20.04
CA GLY A 368 -5.26 -8.35 20.75
C GLY A 368 -5.12 -8.91 22.17
N VAL A 369 -4.23 -9.88 22.39
CA VAL A 369 -3.94 -10.40 23.74
C VAL A 369 -3.36 -9.29 24.63
N GLN A 370 -2.40 -8.52 24.11
CA GLN A 370 -1.81 -7.39 24.85
C GLN A 370 -2.80 -6.24 25.07
N ALA A 371 -3.63 -5.91 24.06
CA ALA A 371 -4.68 -4.91 24.18
C ALA A 371 -5.67 -5.28 25.28
N LEU A 372 -6.13 -6.54 25.35
CA LEU A 372 -7.04 -6.97 26.41
C LEU A 372 -6.41 -7.01 27.80
N ALA A 373 -5.14 -7.39 27.90
CA ALA A 373 -4.41 -7.31 29.17
C ALA A 373 -4.37 -5.86 29.67
N PHE A 374 -3.99 -4.92 28.79
CA PHE A 374 -3.98 -3.50 29.10
C PHE A 374 -5.36 -2.97 29.50
N ILE A 375 -6.40 -3.30 28.73
CA ILE A 375 -7.79 -2.93 29.04
C ILE A 375 -8.19 -3.47 30.41
N THR A 376 -7.95 -4.76 30.69
CA THR A 376 -8.34 -5.39 31.95
C THR A 376 -7.68 -4.71 33.16
N LEU A 377 -6.37 -4.42 33.06
CA LEU A 377 -5.62 -3.71 34.09
C LEU A 377 -6.13 -2.27 34.27
N CYS A 378 -6.42 -1.56 33.17
CA CYS A 378 -6.98 -0.21 33.22
C CYS A 378 -8.36 -0.19 33.89
N ARG A 379 -9.26 -1.10 33.50
CA ARG A 379 -10.61 -1.19 34.06
C ARG A 379 -10.58 -1.47 35.56
N ALA A 380 -9.76 -2.44 35.99
CA ALA A 380 -9.58 -2.75 37.40
C ALA A 380 -8.89 -1.62 38.19
N ALA A 381 -8.13 -0.74 37.51
CA ALA A 381 -7.58 0.48 38.09
C ALA A 381 -8.60 1.64 38.13
N GLY A 382 -9.83 1.45 37.63
CA GLY A 382 -10.87 2.49 37.58
C GLY A 382 -10.70 3.47 36.42
N ILE A 383 -10.01 3.05 35.35
CA ILE A 383 -9.83 3.81 34.11
C ILE A 383 -10.72 3.18 33.04
N PRO A 384 -11.70 3.92 32.47
CA PRO A 384 -12.54 3.36 31.42
C PRO A 384 -11.70 2.97 30.20
N ALA A 385 -11.81 1.73 29.73
CA ALA A 385 -11.00 1.23 28.61
C ALA A 385 -11.80 0.29 27.69
N ARG A 386 -11.52 0.28 26.39
CA ARG A 386 -12.21 -0.56 25.39
C ARG A 386 -11.29 -1.02 24.27
N TRP A 387 -11.75 -2.03 23.53
CA TRP A 387 -11.04 -2.62 22.39
C TRP A 387 -11.35 -1.86 21.11
N GLN A 388 -10.34 -1.64 20.27
CA GLN A 388 -10.53 -1.20 18.89
C GLN A 388 -9.67 -2.05 17.94
N SER A 389 -10.17 -2.41 16.76
CA SER A 389 -9.38 -3.22 15.82
C SER A 389 -9.77 -3.11 14.35
N GLY A 390 -8.90 -3.62 13.49
CA GLY A 390 -9.07 -3.71 12.06
C GLY A 390 -7.75 -4.09 11.39
N TRP A 391 -7.13 -3.15 10.68
CA TRP A 391 -5.87 -3.38 9.99
C TRP A 391 -4.88 -2.24 10.20
N GLU A 392 -3.59 -2.52 10.11
CA GLU A 392 -2.57 -1.49 9.86
C GLU A 392 -2.17 -1.48 8.37
N THR A 393 -1.85 -0.30 7.85
CA THR A 393 -1.62 -0.09 6.40
C THR A 393 -0.36 0.75 6.12
N LYS A 394 0.72 0.46 6.84
CA LYS A 394 2.00 1.19 6.74
C LYS A 394 2.62 1.09 5.33
N PRO A 395 3.47 2.04 4.92
CA PRO A 395 4.09 2.03 3.60
C PRO A 395 4.91 0.78 3.27
N ASN A 396 5.48 0.12 4.29
CA ASN A 396 6.30 -1.09 4.15
C ASN A 396 5.52 -2.41 4.34
N GLY A 397 4.21 -2.36 4.60
CA GLY A 397 3.39 -3.55 4.79
C GLY A 397 2.08 -3.29 5.52
N TRP A 398 1.23 -4.30 5.52
CA TRP A 398 -0.06 -4.28 6.20
C TRP A 398 -0.24 -5.58 6.97
N ASN A 399 -1.03 -5.51 8.05
CA ASN A 399 -1.35 -6.66 8.88
C ASN A 399 -2.68 -6.44 9.61
N MET A 400 -3.32 -7.52 10.04
CA MET A 400 -4.41 -7.44 11.01
C MET A 400 -3.85 -6.90 12.31
N HIS A 401 -4.58 -5.99 12.95
CA HIS A 401 -4.10 -5.32 14.13
C HIS A 401 -5.21 -4.92 15.10
N ASP A 402 -4.91 -5.06 16.38
CA ASP A 402 -5.78 -4.79 17.52
C ASP A 402 -5.07 -3.86 18.49
N TRP A 403 -5.83 -2.94 19.06
CA TRP A 403 -5.33 -1.98 20.03
C TRP A 403 -6.44 -1.62 21.03
N ALA A 404 -6.14 -0.69 21.91
CA ALA A 404 -7.05 -0.26 22.96
C ALA A 404 -7.36 1.25 22.86
N GLU A 405 -8.44 1.66 23.50
CA GLU A 405 -8.66 3.04 23.89
C GLU A 405 -8.88 3.11 25.41
N PHE A 406 -8.45 4.20 26.02
CA PHE A 406 -8.72 4.52 27.43
C PHE A 406 -9.23 5.95 27.56
N TYR A 407 -10.13 6.22 28.51
CA TYR A 407 -10.81 7.50 28.62
C TYR A 407 -10.20 8.40 29.69
N ILE A 408 -9.81 9.63 29.33
CA ILE A 408 -9.26 10.65 30.23
C ILE A 408 -9.83 12.03 29.89
N GLU A 409 -10.47 12.71 30.85
CA GLU A 409 -10.90 14.10 30.68
C GLU A 409 -9.72 15.10 30.76
N PRO A 410 -9.70 16.17 29.92
CA PRO A 410 -10.72 16.58 28.95
C PRO A 410 -10.56 15.99 27.53
N TRP A 411 -9.62 15.08 27.30
CA TRP A 411 -9.29 14.59 25.95
C TRP A 411 -10.23 13.50 25.43
N GLY A 412 -11.04 12.89 26.31
CA GLY A 412 -11.95 11.80 25.97
C GLY A 412 -11.23 10.48 25.74
N TRP A 413 -11.65 9.71 24.73
CA TRP A 413 -11.03 8.44 24.36
C TRP A 413 -9.65 8.68 23.72
N LEU A 414 -8.61 8.16 24.37
CA LEU A 414 -7.22 8.19 23.93
C LEU A 414 -6.80 6.80 23.42
N PRO A 415 -6.13 6.70 22.26
CA PRO A 415 -5.65 5.42 21.75
C PRO A 415 -4.46 4.89 22.56
N ALA A 416 -4.36 3.57 22.69
CA ALA A 416 -3.21 2.87 23.24
C ALA A 416 -2.90 1.63 22.41
N ASP A 417 -1.65 1.46 21.98
CA ASP A 417 -1.20 0.27 21.23
C ASP A 417 -0.05 -0.42 21.97
N PRO A 418 -0.36 -1.29 22.96
CA PRO A 418 0.65 -1.95 23.79
C PRO A 418 1.58 -2.86 22.99
N SER A 419 1.13 -3.33 21.81
CA SER A 419 1.91 -4.23 20.97
C SER A 419 3.03 -3.54 20.21
N TYR A 420 2.86 -2.25 19.90
CA TYR A 420 3.92 -1.37 19.45
C TYR A 420 4.80 -0.91 20.61
N GLY A 421 4.21 -0.75 21.79
CA GLY A 421 4.95 -0.55 23.03
C GLY A 421 5.78 0.73 23.05
N LEU A 422 6.85 0.72 23.83
CA LEU A 422 7.78 1.85 23.91
C LEU A 422 8.75 1.87 22.73
N GLN A 423 8.91 3.04 22.11
CA GLN A 423 9.83 3.23 20.99
C GLN A 423 11.24 3.52 21.48
N GLN A 424 12.25 3.00 20.77
CA GLN A 424 13.66 3.24 21.10
C GLN A 424 14.07 4.66 20.66
N HIS A 425 13.86 5.63 21.55
CA HIS A 425 14.18 7.04 21.30
C HIS A 425 14.37 7.82 22.62
N ASP A 426 15.23 8.84 22.60
CA ASP A 426 15.56 9.64 23.79
C ASP A 426 14.43 10.60 24.20
N ASP A 427 13.73 11.17 23.22
CA ASP A 427 12.56 12.02 23.45
C ASP A 427 11.39 11.19 24.03
N PRO A 428 10.92 11.48 25.27
CA PRO A 428 9.81 10.76 25.89
C PRO A 428 8.51 10.85 25.07
N ARG A 429 8.30 11.92 24.30
CA ARG A 429 7.09 12.09 23.46
C ARG A 429 7.03 11.06 22.34
N VAL A 430 8.19 10.69 21.78
CA VAL A 430 8.34 9.66 20.74
C VAL A 430 8.34 8.28 21.39
N ARG A 431 9.11 8.10 22.47
CA ARG A 431 9.20 6.82 23.20
C ARG A 431 7.84 6.32 23.67
N GLU A 432 7.00 7.21 24.20
CA GLU A 432 5.69 6.87 24.76
C GLU A 432 4.54 7.16 23.78
N PHE A 433 4.84 7.35 22.49
CA PHE A 433 3.87 7.82 21.49
C PHE A 433 2.56 7.00 21.50
N PHE A 434 2.67 5.67 21.48
CA PHE A 434 1.53 4.75 21.41
C PHE A 434 0.72 4.63 22.71
N CYS A 435 0.98 5.45 23.74
CA CYS A 435 0.12 5.58 24.92
C CYS A 435 -0.51 6.98 24.95
N GLY A 436 -1.58 7.14 24.16
CA GLY A 436 -2.37 8.36 24.05
C GLY A 436 -2.31 9.03 22.67
N ARG A 437 -1.48 8.53 21.74
CA ARG A 437 -1.41 8.97 20.34
C ARG A 437 -1.48 7.77 19.39
N MET A 438 -1.78 8.05 18.12
CA MET A 438 -1.89 7.03 17.07
C MET A 438 -1.37 7.58 15.74
N ASP A 439 -0.66 6.75 14.99
CA ASP A 439 -0.18 7.05 13.64
C ASP A 439 -1.35 6.93 12.61
N PRO A 440 -1.24 7.49 11.40
CA PRO A 440 -2.37 7.50 10.46
C PRO A 440 -2.59 6.14 9.79
N TYR A 441 -1.70 5.17 9.93
CA TYR A 441 -1.74 3.93 9.13
C TYR A 441 -2.60 2.86 9.80
N ARG A 442 -3.88 3.19 10.02
CA ARG A 442 -4.89 2.33 10.66
C ARG A 442 -6.18 2.30 9.84
N LEU A 443 -6.79 1.12 9.77
CA LEU A 443 -8.17 0.90 9.35
C LEU A 443 -8.96 0.48 10.58
N ILE A 444 -9.90 1.32 11.00
CA ILE A 444 -10.77 1.09 12.14
C ILE A 444 -12.05 0.40 11.67
N VAL A 445 -12.29 -0.83 12.13
CA VAL A 445 -13.50 -1.62 11.81
C VAL A 445 -14.32 -1.87 13.08
N ASN A 446 -13.65 -2.28 14.15
CA ASN A 446 -14.29 -2.68 15.40
C ASN A 446 -14.09 -1.62 16.48
N LEU A 447 -15.15 -1.28 17.21
CA LEU A 447 -15.15 -0.34 18.35
C LEU A 447 -15.32 -1.06 19.71
N ASP A 448 -15.55 -2.38 19.69
CA ASP A 448 -15.62 -3.24 20.86
C ASP A 448 -15.31 -4.70 20.45
N TYR A 449 -15.02 -5.57 21.43
CA TYR A 449 -14.82 -7.00 21.19
C TYR A 449 -16.07 -7.83 21.49
N GLY A 450 -16.20 -8.99 20.86
CA GLY A 450 -17.20 -9.99 21.25
C GLY A 450 -18.64 -9.60 20.96
N ARG A 451 -18.88 -8.67 20.02
CA ARG A 451 -20.22 -8.17 19.70
C ARG A 451 -20.79 -8.83 18.43
N GLU A 452 -22.10 -8.71 18.26
CA GLU A 452 -22.80 -9.29 17.12
C GLU A 452 -22.50 -8.51 15.82
N LEU A 453 -22.57 -9.22 14.70
CA LEU A 453 -22.57 -8.61 13.36
C LEU A 453 -23.96 -8.07 13.03
N THR A 454 -24.04 -7.18 12.04
CA THR A 454 -25.32 -6.69 11.52
C THR A 454 -25.47 -7.09 10.04
N PRO A 455 -26.47 -7.92 9.67
CA PRO A 455 -27.35 -8.69 10.55
C PRO A 455 -26.58 -9.72 11.37
N ALA A 456 -27.19 -10.19 12.48
CA ALA A 456 -26.60 -11.19 13.34
C ALA A 456 -26.38 -12.50 12.58
N LYS A 457 -25.27 -13.16 12.90
CA LYS A 457 -24.89 -14.46 12.37
C LYS A 457 -25.55 -15.56 13.20
N GLU A 458 -25.95 -16.67 12.56
CA GLU A 458 -26.68 -17.74 13.23
C GLU A 458 -25.77 -18.77 13.88
N SER A 459 -24.64 -19.08 13.24
CA SER A 459 -23.65 -20.04 13.74
C SER A 459 -22.43 -19.38 14.37
N PHE A 460 -21.77 -20.13 15.25
CA PHE A 460 -20.51 -19.79 15.89
C PHE A 460 -19.50 -19.25 14.87
N ARG A 461 -18.96 -18.08 15.19
CA ARG A 461 -18.08 -17.32 14.32
C ARG A 461 -16.70 -17.95 14.23
N SER A 462 -16.05 -17.75 13.08
CA SER A 462 -14.65 -18.08 12.92
C SER A 462 -13.81 -17.25 13.88
N GLU A 463 -14.06 -15.96 14.00
CA GLU A 463 -13.49 -15.12 15.05
C GLU A 463 -14.61 -14.38 15.79
N PRO A 464 -15.00 -14.82 17.01
CA PRO A 464 -16.06 -14.18 17.77
C PRO A 464 -15.62 -12.88 18.45
N ASN A 465 -14.32 -12.63 18.66
CA ASN A 465 -13.84 -11.51 19.46
C ASN A 465 -13.58 -10.26 18.61
N ASP A 466 -12.69 -10.37 17.63
CA ASP A 466 -12.48 -9.35 16.62
C ASP A 466 -13.20 -9.71 15.31
N PHE A 467 -13.30 -8.74 14.40
CA PHE A 467 -13.82 -8.94 13.06
C PHE A 467 -12.90 -8.26 12.05
N GLN A 468 -11.87 -8.99 11.60
CA GLN A 468 -10.85 -8.47 10.69
C GLN A 468 -10.77 -9.21 9.34
N ARG A 469 -11.07 -10.51 9.31
CA ARG A 469 -10.97 -11.34 8.09
C ARG A 469 -12.25 -11.42 7.27
N GLY A 470 -13.40 -11.21 7.90
CA GLY A 470 -14.71 -11.52 7.36
C GLY A 470 -15.29 -12.82 7.94
N GLU A 471 -16.58 -13.02 7.72
CA GLU A 471 -17.33 -14.21 8.12
C GLU A 471 -18.23 -14.67 6.98
N ILE A 472 -18.54 -15.97 6.96
CA ILE A 472 -19.41 -16.55 5.93
C ILE A 472 -20.17 -17.76 6.48
N GLU A 473 -21.44 -17.88 6.09
CA GLU A 473 -22.23 -19.07 6.35
C GLU A 473 -23.02 -19.51 5.11
N ILE A 474 -23.28 -20.80 5.03
CA ILE A 474 -24.11 -21.44 4.02
C ILE A 474 -25.22 -22.20 4.74
N ASP A 475 -26.48 -21.84 4.46
CA ASP A 475 -27.67 -22.42 5.10
C ASP A 475 -27.56 -22.43 6.64
N GLY A 476 -27.11 -21.31 7.22
CA GLY A 476 -26.92 -21.13 8.67
C GLY A 476 -25.67 -21.82 9.24
N ARG A 477 -24.90 -22.58 8.45
CA ARG A 477 -23.66 -23.24 8.87
C ARG A 477 -22.43 -22.38 8.54
N ASN A 478 -21.59 -22.11 9.54
CA ASN A 478 -20.34 -21.40 9.36
C ASN A 478 -19.38 -22.14 8.41
N LEU A 479 -18.63 -21.39 7.60
CA LEU A 479 -17.38 -21.88 7.01
C LEU A 479 -16.22 -21.25 7.77
N TYR A 480 -15.33 -22.08 8.31
CA TYR A 480 -14.19 -21.63 9.11
C TYR A 480 -13.01 -21.22 8.22
N PHE A 481 -11.99 -20.57 8.81
CA PHE A 481 -10.86 -19.99 8.06
C PHE A 481 -10.06 -20.99 7.19
N ASP A 482 -10.17 -22.30 7.44
CA ASP A 482 -9.58 -23.36 6.60
C ASP A 482 -10.43 -23.71 5.37
N GLU A 483 -11.64 -23.16 5.25
CA GLU A 483 -12.64 -23.48 4.23
C GLU A 483 -12.84 -22.36 3.19
N TRP A 484 -12.16 -21.22 3.35
CA TRP A 484 -12.18 -20.10 2.43
C TRP A 484 -10.85 -19.33 2.45
N GLN A 485 -10.69 -18.42 1.48
CA GLN A 485 -9.50 -17.59 1.31
C GLN A 485 -9.90 -16.13 1.19
N TRP A 486 -8.97 -15.23 1.45
CA TRP A 486 -9.20 -13.79 1.31
C TRP A 486 -7.97 -13.08 0.76
N THR A 487 -8.20 -11.89 0.20
CA THR A 487 -7.14 -10.96 -0.18
C THR A 487 -7.47 -9.56 0.32
N PHE A 488 -6.44 -8.85 0.76
CA PHE A 488 -6.49 -7.47 1.21
C PHE A 488 -5.43 -6.67 0.46
N GLN A 489 -5.86 -5.67 -0.31
CA GLN A 489 -4.97 -4.88 -1.16
C GLN A 489 -5.14 -3.39 -0.83
N PRO A 490 -4.33 -2.86 0.12
CA PRO A 490 -4.34 -1.45 0.43
C PRO A 490 -3.52 -0.66 -0.59
N ASN A 491 -4.04 0.49 -0.98
CA ASN A 491 -3.27 1.56 -1.61
C ASN A 491 -3.37 2.80 -0.71
N THR A 492 -2.26 3.18 -0.10
CA THR A 492 -2.20 4.29 0.87
C THR A 492 -1.41 5.45 0.31
N MET A 493 -1.88 6.66 0.58
CA MET A 493 -1.30 7.88 0.03
C MET A 493 -1.46 9.05 1.01
N PRO A 494 -0.37 9.56 1.60
CA PRO A 494 -0.33 10.84 2.26
C PRO A 494 -0.94 11.98 1.42
N LEU A 495 -1.80 12.80 2.04
CA LEU A 495 -2.44 13.95 1.40
C LEU A 495 -1.73 15.29 1.68
N THR A 496 -0.56 15.26 2.33
CA THR A 496 0.21 16.48 2.63
C THR A 496 1.24 16.77 1.53
N GLY A 497 1.36 18.01 1.08
CA GLY A 497 2.17 18.40 -0.08
C GLY A 497 3.66 18.70 0.15
N ASP A 498 4.36 17.86 0.90
CA ASP A 498 5.82 17.91 1.07
C ASP A 498 6.52 16.70 0.41
N PHE A 499 7.86 16.77 0.28
CA PHE A 499 8.64 15.68 -0.33
C PHE A 499 8.76 14.43 0.53
N VAL A 500 8.56 14.52 1.84
CA VAL A 500 8.60 13.36 2.73
C VAL A 500 7.36 12.49 2.49
N ALA A 501 6.19 13.13 2.40
CA ALA A 501 4.94 12.50 2.02
C ALA A 501 5.01 11.85 0.62
N LEU A 502 5.67 12.54 -0.32
CA LEU A 502 5.92 12.02 -1.66
C LEU A 502 6.83 10.78 -1.62
N GLU A 503 7.89 10.80 -0.81
CA GLU A 503 8.80 9.67 -0.62
C GLU A 503 8.06 8.44 -0.10
N GLU A 504 7.32 8.59 1.00
CA GLU A 504 6.52 7.50 1.58
C GLU A 504 5.55 6.89 0.55
N THR A 505 4.92 7.74 -0.27
CA THR A 505 4.01 7.28 -1.34
C THR A 505 4.73 6.50 -2.42
N PHE A 506 5.88 7.01 -2.90
CA PHE A 506 6.66 6.30 -3.92
C PHE A 506 7.24 5.00 -3.41
N ASP A 507 7.65 4.94 -2.14
CA ASP A 507 8.21 3.71 -1.57
C ASP A 507 7.18 2.59 -1.45
N ALA A 508 5.92 2.93 -1.18
CA ALA A 508 4.83 1.97 -1.21
C ALA A 508 4.48 1.54 -2.65
N ALA A 509 4.49 2.47 -3.61
CA ALA A 509 3.96 2.23 -4.95
C ALA A 509 4.99 1.68 -5.95
N VAL A 510 6.24 2.12 -5.91
CA VAL A 510 7.24 1.84 -6.96
C VAL A 510 7.70 0.39 -6.98
N PRO A 511 8.12 -0.24 -5.86
CA PRO A 511 8.58 -1.63 -5.88
C PRO A 511 7.59 -2.63 -6.51
N PRO A 512 6.29 -2.64 -6.18
CA PRO A 512 5.35 -3.55 -6.82
C PRO A 512 5.12 -3.22 -8.31
N LEU A 513 5.23 -1.94 -8.71
CA LEU A 513 5.15 -1.54 -10.11
C LEU A 513 6.33 -2.04 -10.94
N LEU A 514 7.55 -1.96 -10.39
CA LEU A 514 8.76 -2.47 -11.04
C LEU A 514 8.62 -3.97 -11.36
N VAL A 515 8.14 -4.75 -10.39
CA VAL A 515 7.88 -6.18 -10.58
C VAL A 515 6.78 -6.41 -11.63
N ARG A 516 5.66 -5.67 -11.53
CA ARG A 516 4.50 -5.86 -12.40
C ARG A 516 4.79 -5.53 -13.86
N GLU A 517 5.61 -4.52 -14.11
CA GLU A 517 5.96 -4.07 -15.46
C GLU A 517 7.32 -4.61 -15.93
N ASP A 518 7.95 -5.55 -15.22
CA ASP A 518 9.25 -6.14 -15.60
C ASP A 518 10.31 -5.05 -15.88
N ILE A 519 10.41 -4.09 -14.94
CA ILE A 519 11.39 -3.01 -14.96
C ILE A 519 12.46 -3.33 -13.90
N PRO A 520 13.74 -3.49 -14.27
CA PRO A 520 14.78 -3.81 -13.30
C PRO A 520 14.96 -2.74 -12.22
N GLY A 521 14.93 -1.46 -12.61
CA GLY A 521 15.04 -0.34 -11.68
C GLY A 521 14.66 1.01 -12.29
N ALA A 522 14.59 2.03 -11.43
CA ALA A 522 14.23 3.39 -11.80
C ALA A 522 14.92 4.43 -10.92
N VAL A 523 15.11 5.64 -11.46
CA VAL A 523 15.38 6.87 -10.71
C VAL A 523 14.25 7.84 -10.96
N ILE A 524 13.59 8.30 -9.88
CA ILE A 524 12.56 9.33 -9.95
C ILE A 524 13.11 10.59 -9.31
N LEU A 525 12.91 11.74 -9.96
CA LEU A 525 13.17 13.06 -9.41
C LEU A 525 11.94 13.94 -9.56
N VAL A 526 11.59 14.66 -8.49
CA VAL A 526 10.55 15.68 -8.49
C VAL A 526 11.14 16.99 -8.02
N GLY A 527 10.87 18.07 -8.73
CA GLY A 527 11.25 19.40 -8.32
C GLY A 527 10.06 20.34 -8.29
N ARG A 528 10.07 21.27 -7.32
CA ARG A 528 9.08 22.31 -7.16
C ARG A 528 9.77 23.65 -6.97
N ARG A 529 9.33 24.67 -7.70
CA ARG A 529 9.79 26.04 -7.45
C ARG A 529 9.16 26.56 -6.16
N ALA A 530 9.98 27.10 -5.27
CA ALA A 530 9.56 27.79 -4.06
C ALA A 530 10.19 29.19 -4.08
N GLY A 531 9.45 30.18 -4.60
CA GLY A 531 10.00 31.52 -4.85
C GLY A 531 11.16 31.49 -5.84
N ASP A 532 12.35 31.90 -5.40
CA ASP A 532 13.57 31.94 -6.20
C ASP A 532 14.45 30.69 -6.08
N ARG A 533 14.01 29.65 -5.37
CA ARG A 533 14.72 28.37 -5.31
C ARG A 533 13.88 27.23 -5.89
N PHE A 534 14.53 26.10 -6.09
CA PHE A 534 13.87 24.83 -6.37
C PHE A 534 14.17 23.88 -5.21
N ASP A 535 13.12 23.37 -4.60
CA ASP A 535 13.24 22.23 -3.72
C ASP A 535 13.20 20.98 -4.63
N THR A 536 14.07 20.00 -4.41
CA THR A 536 14.11 18.75 -5.20
C THR A 536 14.14 17.52 -4.32
N TRP A 537 13.46 16.48 -4.76
CA TRP A 537 13.50 15.13 -4.21
C TRP A 537 13.93 14.14 -5.29
N GLN A 538 14.79 13.19 -4.97
CA GLN A 538 15.32 12.20 -5.91
C GLN A 538 15.56 10.88 -5.21
N LYS A 539 15.14 9.78 -5.82
CA LYS A 539 15.33 8.43 -5.27
C LYS A 539 15.52 7.36 -6.34
N ALA A 540 16.34 6.37 -6.01
CA ALA A 540 16.62 5.19 -6.83
C ALA A 540 15.90 3.97 -6.27
N TYR A 541 15.37 3.14 -7.18
CA TYR A 541 14.65 1.91 -6.89
C TYR A 541 15.17 0.76 -7.76
N GLY A 542 15.22 -0.45 -7.20
CA GLY A 542 15.58 -1.66 -7.94
C GLY A 542 17.06 -1.71 -8.35
N HIS A 543 17.32 -2.18 -9.57
CA HIS A 543 18.66 -2.52 -10.06
C HIS A 543 18.98 -1.79 -11.35
N GLN A 544 20.20 -1.24 -11.46
CA GLN A 544 20.71 -0.75 -12.74
C GLN A 544 21.04 -1.90 -13.70
N GLN A 545 21.33 -3.09 -13.16
CA GLN A 545 21.66 -4.30 -13.91
C GLN A 545 21.19 -5.53 -13.13
N THR A 546 20.55 -6.50 -13.79
CA THR A 546 20.18 -7.81 -13.19
C THR A 546 21.08 -8.95 -13.68
N HIS A 547 21.69 -8.80 -14.86
CA HIS A 547 22.60 -9.79 -15.45
C HIS A 547 23.86 -9.13 -16.06
N PRO A 548 25.01 -9.83 -16.16
CA PRO A 548 25.27 -11.16 -15.59
C PRO A 548 25.41 -11.13 -14.06
N VAL A 549 25.78 -9.97 -13.50
CA VAL A 549 25.88 -9.75 -12.05
C VAL A 549 24.90 -8.64 -11.64
N PRO A 550 24.01 -8.86 -10.66
CA PRO A 550 23.10 -7.83 -10.17
C PRO A 550 23.87 -6.63 -9.58
N LYS A 551 23.47 -5.41 -9.97
CA LYS A 551 23.97 -4.15 -9.40
C LYS A 551 22.79 -3.28 -8.93
N PRO A 552 22.78 -2.79 -7.68
CA PRO A 552 21.70 -1.92 -7.20
C PRO A 552 21.65 -0.62 -8.01
N MET A 553 20.45 -0.04 -8.16
CA MET A 553 20.28 1.23 -8.87
C MET A 553 20.94 2.37 -8.09
N ARG A 554 21.70 3.22 -8.79
CA ARG A 554 22.27 4.44 -8.21
C ARG A 554 21.38 5.64 -8.46
N ALA A 555 21.33 6.57 -7.51
CA ALA A 555 20.60 7.83 -7.70
C ALA A 555 21.23 8.69 -8.81
N ASP A 556 22.55 8.70 -8.93
CA ASP A 556 23.32 9.46 -9.92
C ASP A 556 23.55 8.69 -11.24
N ALA A 557 22.78 7.62 -11.49
CA ALA A 557 22.90 6.80 -12.68
C ALA A 557 22.61 7.59 -13.97
N ILE A 558 23.29 7.21 -15.05
CA ILE A 558 23.24 7.82 -16.38
C ILE A 558 22.54 6.86 -17.33
N PHE A 559 21.39 7.28 -17.85
CA PHE A 559 20.50 6.46 -18.68
C PHE A 559 20.62 6.84 -20.15
N ASP A 560 20.43 5.88 -21.06
CA ASP A 560 20.03 6.19 -22.44
C ASP A 560 18.64 6.81 -22.42
N LEU A 561 18.54 8.09 -22.80
CA LEU A 561 17.30 8.85 -22.72
C LEU A 561 16.36 8.61 -23.91
N ALA A 562 16.79 7.84 -24.92
CA ALA A 562 16.04 7.55 -26.12
C ALA A 562 15.36 8.81 -26.69
N SER A 563 14.04 8.77 -26.93
CA SER A 563 13.34 9.88 -27.59
C SER A 563 13.28 11.20 -26.82
N MET A 564 13.67 11.25 -25.54
CA MET A 564 13.83 12.55 -24.87
C MET A 564 14.96 13.40 -25.49
N SER A 565 15.85 12.80 -26.30
CA SER A 565 16.82 13.56 -27.12
C SER A 565 16.15 14.60 -28.02
N LYS A 566 14.92 14.33 -28.48
CA LYS A 566 14.18 15.20 -29.41
C LYS A 566 13.96 16.60 -28.82
N PRO A 567 13.21 16.78 -27.72
CA PRO A 567 13.02 18.11 -27.15
C PRO A 567 14.30 18.66 -26.52
N ILE A 568 15.04 17.85 -25.77
CA ILE A 568 16.13 18.34 -24.90
C ILE A 568 17.31 18.84 -25.73
N ALA A 569 17.77 18.04 -26.70
CA ALA A 569 18.92 18.39 -27.52
C ALA A 569 18.50 19.05 -28.83
N THR A 570 17.66 18.40 -29.64
CA THR A 570 17.35 18.83 -31.01
C THR A 570 16.44 20.06 -31.04
N GLY A 571 15.34 20.02 -30.28
CA GLY A 571 14.37 21.10 -30.17
C GLY A 571 15.00 22.37 -29.62
N THR A 572 15.65 22.26 -28.46
CA THR A 572 16.38 23.39 -27.86
C THR A 572 17.42 23.98 -28.81
N SER A 573 18.18 23.15 -29.55
CA SER A 573 19.19 23.65 -30.50
C SER A 573 18.59 24.44 -31.66
N LEU A 574 17.48 23.97 -32.24
CA LEU A 574 16.76 24.71 -33.29
C LEU A 574 16.20 26.02 -32.73
N MET A 575 15.63 26.01 -31.53
CA MET A 575 15.07 27.22 -30.93
C MET A 575 16.16 28.25 -30.55
N ILE A 576 17.36 27.81 -30.18
CA ILE A 576 18.51 28.71 -30.03
C ILE A 576 18.89 29.37 -31.37
N LEU A 577 18.90 28.60 -32.47
CA LEU A 577 19.17 29.15 -33.80
C LEU A 577 18.07 30.12 -34.26
N ALA A 578 16.82 29.88 -33.85
CA ALA A 578 15.70 30.77 -34.09
C ALA A 578 15.83 32.08 -33.31
N ASP A 579 16.21 32.02 -32.02
CA ASP A 579 16.52 33.22 -31.21
C ASP A 579 17.67 34.04 -31.78
N GLN A 580 18.62 33.38 -32.45
CA GLN A 580 19.72 34.03 -33.18
C GLN A 580 19.31 34.59 -34.55
N GLY A 581 18.06 34.39 -34.99
CA GLY A 581 17.57 34.81 -36.31
C GLY A 581 18.17 34.03 -37.49
N ARG A 582 18.76 32.85 -37.25
CA ARG A 582 19.44 32.04 -38.28
C ARG A 582 18.48 31.09 -39.01
N ILE A 583 17.37 30.78 -38.37
CA ILE A 583 16.24 30.04 -38.94
C ILE A 583 14.93 30.72 -38.52
N ASP A 584 13.89 30.58 -39.32
CA ASP A 584 12.50 30.61 -38.85
C ASP A 584 11.97 29.17 -38.84
N VAL A 585 11.13 28.82 -37.87
CA VAL A 585 10.48 27.49 -37.89
C VAL A 585 9.53 27.34 -39.07
N ASP A 586 9.08 28.44 -39.67
CA ASP A 586 8.28 28.40 -40.90
C ASP A 586 9.12 28.37 -42.19
N ASP A 587 10.46 28.37 -42.08
CA ASP A 587 11.33 28.21 -43.25
C ASP A 587 11.09 26.85 -43.94
N PRO A 588 11.07 26.82 -45.30
CA PRO A 588 11.07 25.57 -46.04
C PRO A 588 12.38 24.82 -45.81
N VAL A 589 12.30 23.51 -45.55
CA VAL A 589 13.48 22.67 -45.29
C VAL A 589 14.45 22.67 -46.47
N GLY A 590 13.95 22.81 -47.70
CA GLY A 590 14.74 22.95 -48.94
C GLY A 590 15.78 24.09 -48.91
N LYS A 591 15.57 25.12 -48.07
CA LYS A 591 16.56 26.20 -47.83
C LYS A 591 17.87 25.67 -47.25
N TYR A 592 17.81 24.55 -46.54
CA TYR A 592 18.95 23.97 -45.80
C TYR A 592 19.34 22.57 -46.29
N LEU A 593 18.36 21.76 -46.72
CA LEU A 593 18.55 20.41 -47.24
C LEU A 593 18.04 20.35 -48.68
N PRO A 594 18.91 20.43 -49.71
CA PRO A 594 18.50 20.56 -51.11
C PRO A 594 17.56 19.46 -51.63
N GLU A 595 17.60 18.26 -51.04
CA GLU A 595 16.70 17.16 -51.36
C GLU A 595 15.21 17.49 -51.07
N PHE A 596 14.95 18.55 -50.30
CA PHE A 596 13.61 19.06 -50.00
C PHE A 596 13.19 20.25 -50.86
N SER A 597 13.92 20.60 -51.92
CA SER A 597 13.63 21.79 -52.74
C SER A 597 12.67 21.57 -53.91
N ALA A 598 12.22 20.33 -54.16
CA ALA A 598 11.39 19.99 -55.30
C ALA A 598 10.29 18.97 -54.95
N GLY A 599 9.28 18.86 -55.82
CA GLY A 599 8.16 17.93 -55.64
C GLY A 599 7.35 18.22 -54.37
N THR A 600 6.71 17.20 -53.81
CA THR A 600 5.92 17.29 -52.56
C THR A 600 6.76 17.73 -51.36
N LYS A 601 8.06 17.41 -51.34
CA LYS A 601 8.98 17.82 -50.28
C LYS A 601 9.21 19.33 -50.18
N SER A 602 8.97 20.08 -51.25
CA SER A 602 9.08 21.55 -51.24
C SER A 602 8.10 22.23 -50.28
N GLY A 603 7.03 21.54 -49.88
CA GLY A 603 6.07 22.00 -48.87
C GLY A 603 6.45 21.71 -47.41
N VAL A 604 7.56 21.01 -47.14
CA VAL A 604 7.98 20.70 -45.77
C VAL A 604 8.68 21.91 -45.14
N THR A 605 8.19 22.36 -43.98
CA THR A 605 8.83 23.41 -43.16
C THR A 605 9.52 22.81 -41.94
N ILE A 606 10.39 23.59 -41.28
CA ILE A 606 11.01 23.17 -40.01
C ILE A 606 9.92 22.86 -38.96
N ARG A 607 8.84 23.64 -38.92
CA ARG A 607 7.67 23.41 -38.05
C ARG A 607 7.05 22.06 -38.34
N HIS A 608 6.89 21.67 -39.62
CA HIS A 608 6.38 20.35 -39.97
C HIS A 608 7.29 19.22 -39.45
N LEU A 609 8.62 19.38 -39.50
CA LEU A 609 9.52 18.42 -38.87
C LEU A 609 9.31 18.38 -37.34
N MET A 610 9.31 19.53 -36.68
CA MET A 610 9.23 19.61 -35.21
C MET A 610 7.87 19.18 -34.63
N THR A 611 6.81 19.18 -35.43
CA THR A 611 5.45 18.77 -35.03
C THR A 611 5.05 17.38 -35.53
N HIS A 612 5.96 16.66 -36.19
CA HIS A 612 5.68 15.38 -36.84
C HIS A 612 4.60 15.44 -37.95
N MET A 613 4.56 16.54 -38.70
CA MET A 613 3.60 16.81 -39.78
C MET A 613 4.24 16.92 -41.16
N SER A 614 5.49 16.48 -41.34
CA SER A 614 6.21 16.55 -42.63
C SER A 614 5.70 15.58 -43.70
N GLY A 615 4.96 14.55 -43.30
CA GLY A 615 4.63 13.42 -44.17
C GLY A 615 5.68 12.32 -44.21
N GLU A 616 6.80 12.45 -43.48
CA GLU A 616 7.82 11.41 -43.36
C GLU A 616 7.26 10.09 -42.81
N LYS A 617 7.87 8.97 -43.20
CA LYS A 617 7.56 7.67 -42.59
C LYS A 617 7.92 7.70 -41.08
N PRO A 618 7.26 6.89 -40.24
CA PRO A 618 7.59 6.83 -38.81
C PRO A 618 9.05 6.48 -38.53
N TYR A 619 9.59 5.56 -39.32
CA TYR A 619 10.91 4.97 -39.13
C TYR A 619 11.37 4.32 -40.44
N ALA A 620 12.69 4.21 -40.64
CA ALA A 620 13.23 3.34 -41.68
C ALA A 620 13.29 1.91 -41.14
N GLY A 621 12.59 0.97 -41.79
CA GLY A 621 12.42 -0.39 -41.30
C GLY A 621 13.71 -1.22 -41.35
N GLU A 622 13.70 -2.39 -40.71
CA GLU A 622 14.88 -3.26 -40.60
C GLU A 622 15.49 -3.62 -41.97
N SER A 623 14.65 -3.91 -42.98
CA SER A 623 15.14 -4.20 -44.33
C SER A 623 15.80 -3.00 -45.01
N GLU A 624 15.33 -1.78 -44.74
CA GLU A 624 15.91 -0.54 -45.26
C GLU A 624 17.26 -0.28 -44.58
N GLN A 625 17.31 -0.43 -43.25
CA GLN A 625 18.54 -0.32 -42.45
C GLN A 625 19.60 -1.35 -42.87
N LYS A 626 19.20 -2.61 -43.06
CA LYS A 626 20.11 -3.69 -43.48
C LYS A 626 20.74 -3.38 -44.83
N LYS A 627 19.97 -2.88 -45.80
CA LYS A 627 20.50 -2.49 -47.12
C LYS A 627 21.59 -1.43 -47.00
N VAL A 628 21.38 -0.41 -46.18
CA VAL A 628 22.37 0.66 -45.97
C VAL A 628 23.62 0.12 -45.24
N ARG A 629 23.43 -0.72 -44.20
CA ARG A 629 24.54 -1.35 -43.46
C ARG A 629 25.39 -2.28 -44.34
N ASP A 630 24.76 -3.15 -45.11
CA ASP A 630 25.48 -4.09 -45.97
C ASP A 630 26.31 -3.35 -47.05
N ALA A 631 25.83 -2.20 -47.50
CA ALA A 631 26.49 -1.38 -48.52
C ALA A 631 27.61 -0.47 -47.96
N SER A 632 27.51 -0.03 -46.70
CA SER A 632 28.37 1.04 -46.15
C SER A 632 29.06 0.72 -44.82
N GLY A 633 28.84 -0.48 -44.27
CA GLY A 633 29.36 -0.88 -42.96
C GLY A 633 28.52 -0.39 -41.77
N PHE A 634 29.04 -0.57 -40.56
CA PHE A 634 28.43 -0.10 -39.32
C PHE A 634 29.50 0.45 -38.37
N PRO A 635 29.37 1.69 -37.86
CA PRO A 635 28.31 2.67 -38.17
C PRO A 635 28.44 3.23 -39.60
N CYS A 636 27.33 3.73 -40.17
CA CYS A 636 27.21 4.24 -41.54
C CYS A 636 26.53 5.62 -41.60
N ARG A 637 27.04 6.57 -40.80
CA ARG A 637 26.46 7.90 -40.58
C ARG A 637 26.07 8.64 -41.86
N ASP A 638 26.99 8.82 -42.80
CA ASP A 638 26.73 9.62 -44.00
C ASP A 638 25.74 8.93 -44.94
N ALA A 639 25.86 7.61 -45.07
CA ALA A 639 24.99 6.80 -45.92
C ALA A 639 23.54 6.78 -45.40
N ILE A 640 23.31 6.61 -44.09
CA ILE A 640 21.95 6.60 -43.55
C ILE A 640 21.32 7.98 -43.57
N ARG A 641 22.08 9.06 -43.32
CA ARG A 641 21.60 10.44 -43.45
C ARG A 641 21.19 10.73 -44.90
N ALA A 642 22.05 10.39 -45.87
CA ALA A 642 21.73 10.53 -47.30
C ALA A 642 20.50 9.70 -47.72
N TYR A 643 20.39 8.47 -47.21
CA TYR A 643 19.22 7.63 -47.44
C TYR A 643 17.94 8.30 -46.94
N ILE A 644 17.92 8.78 -45.69
CA ILE A 644 16.76 9.43 -45.09
C ILE A 644 16.37 10.70 -45.86
N ARG A 645 17.33 11.56 -46.24
CA ARG A 645 17.04 12.75 -47.06
C ARG A 645 16.42 12.40 -48.41
N GLY A 646 16.76 11.25 -48.98
CA GLY A 646 16.25 10.75 -50.25
C GLY A 646 14.91 10.01 -50.19
N MET A 647 14.38 9.66 -49.01
CA MET A 647 13.15 8.87 -48.89
C MET A 647 11.91 9.64 -49.37
N ASP A 648 11.03 9.01 -50.14
CA ASP A 648 9.74 9.63 -50.49
C ASP A 648 8.86 9.81 -49.25
N LEU A 649 8.11 10.92 -49.23
CA LEU A 649 7.11 11.17 -48.20
C LEU A 649 6.00 10.12 -48.27
N GLY A 650 5.52 9.67 -47.12
CA GLY A 650 4.36 8.77 -47.04
C GLY A 650 3.01 9.48 -47.13
N ARG A 651 2.98 10.81 -46.94
CA ARG A 651 1.79 11.68 -46.93
C ARG A 651 2.15 13.10 -47.37
N GLU A 652 1.16 13.92 -47.66
CA GLU A 652 1.38 15.35 -47.91
C GLU A 652 1.79 16.09 -46.62
N PRO A 653 2.74 17.04 -46.69
CA PRO A 653 3.11 17.86 -45.55
C PRO A 653 1.94 18.69 -45.02
N GLY A 654 1.84 18.81 -43.69
CA GLY A 654 0.85 19.65 -43.01
C GLY A 654 -0.53 19.02 -42.80
N GLU A 655 -0.84 17.85 -43.38
CA GLU A 655 -2.17 17.26 -43.28
C GLU A 655 -2.48 16.60 -41.92
N VAL A 656 -1.53 15.80 -41.40
CA VAL A 656 -1.77 14.85 -40.31
C VAL A 656 -0.52 14.74 -39.43
N VAL A 657 -0.73 14.62 -38.12
CA VAL A 657 0.35 14.27 -37.18
C VAL A 657 0.62 12.76 -37.27
N HIS A 658 1.87 12.41 -37.59
CA HIS A 658 2.33 11.03 -37.60
C HIS A 658 3.73 10.94 -36.99
N TYR A 659 3.80 10.44 -35.75
CA TYR A 659 5.05 10.38 -35.00
C TYR A 659 6.17 9.71 -35.83
N SER A 660 7.27 10.44 -36.00
CA SER A 660 8.37 10.01 -36.86
C SER A 660 9.72 10.38 -36.26
N CYS A 661 10.61 9.38 -36.15
CA CYS A 661 12.00 9.59 -35.79
C CYS A 661 12.77 10.32 -36.90
N LEU A 662 12.40 10.10 -38.17
CA LEU A 662 13.08 10.71 -39.32
C LEU A 662 13.00 12.23 -39.25
N ASN A 663 11.88 12.77 -38.80
CA ASN A 663 11.71 14.21 -38.59
C ASN A 663 12.72 14.83 -37.62
N ALA A 664 13.00 14.15 -36.52
CA ALA A 664 13.99 14.62 -35.57
C ALA A 664 15.43 14.45 -36.08
N ILE A 665 15.71 13.40 -36.87
CA ILE A 665 17.01 13.22 -37.54
C ILE A 665 17.27 14.37 -38.51
N LEU A 666 16.30 14.69 -39.38
CA LEU A 666 16.38 15.80 -40.33
C LEU A 666 16.50 17.15 -39.59
N SER A 667 15.80 17.32 -38.46
CA SER A 667 15.92 18.50 -37.61
C SER A 667 17.36 18.70 -37.08
N ALA A 668 18.04 17.64 -36.65
CA ALA A 668 19.44 17.70 -36.24
C ALA A 668 20.39 17.98 -37.42
N GLU A 669 20.05 17.53 -38.63
CA GLU A 669 20.80 17.91 -39.83
C GLU A 669 20.66 19.39 -40.16
N VAL A 670 19.48 19.99 -39.99
CA VAL A 670 19.29 21.45 -40.12
C VAL A 670 20.16 22.19 -39.11
N VAL A 671 20.20 21.74 -37.84
CA VAL A 671 21.13 22.30 -36.84
C VAL A 671 22.57 22.23 -37.34
N ARG A 672 23.00 21.09 -37.88
CA ARG A 672 24.37 20.90 -38.39
C ARG A 672 24.70 21.83 -39.55
N VAL A 673 23.82 21.91 -40.55
CA VAL A 673 24.02 22.74 -41.74
C VAL A 673 24.04 24.22 -41.37
N VAL A 674 23.08 24.66 -40.57
CA VAL A 674 22.96 26.08 -40.19
C VAL A 674 24.10 26.50 -39.29
N SER A 675 24.45 25.69 -38.28
CA SER A 675 25.47 26.02 -37.28
C SER A 675 26.91 25.83 -37.77
N GLY A 676 27.14 24.90 -38.70
CA GLY A 676 28.47 24.42 -39.08
C GLY A 676 29.11 23.47 -38.06
N MET A 677 28.38 23.04 -37.03
CA MET A 677 28.85 22.16 -35.95
C MET A 677 28.08 20.84 -35.96
N GLU A 678 28.69 19.73 -35.52
CA GLU A 678 27.90 18.52 -35.26
C GLU A 678 26.87 18.78 -34.14
N HIS A 679 25.69 18.14 -34.25
CA HIS A 679 24.58 18.36 -33.32
C HIS A 679 24.97 18.13 -31.86
N SER A 680 25.79 17.11 -31.59
CA SER A 680 26.33 16.83 -30.25
C SER A 680 27.21 17.95 -29.71
N GLU A 681 28.04 18.56 -30.56
CA GLU A 681 28.91 19.67 -30.18
C GLU A 681 28.10 20.94 -29.91
N PHE A 682 27.14 21.25 -30.79
CA PHE A 682 26.27 22.40 -30.62
C PHE A 682 25.47 22.31 -29.31
N ALA A 683 24.83 21.16 -29.05
CA ALA A 683 24.06 20.95 -27.82
C ALA A 683 24.95 21.02 -26.57
N ALA A 684 26.15 20.43 -26.60
CA ALA A 684 27.10 20.52 -25.50
C ALA A 684 27.51 21.97 -25.21
N ARG A 685 27.80 22.75 -26.24
CA ARG A 685 28.29 24.14 -26.11
C ARG A 685 27.21 25.13 -25.72
N HIS A 686 25.99 24.97 -26.24
CA HIS A 686 24.95 25.98 -26.14
C HIS A 686 23.80 25.60 -25.18
N VAL A 687 23.71 24.32 -24.77
CA VAL A 687 22.69 23.84 -23.84
C VAL A 687 23.34 23.27 -22.57
N PHE A 688 24.08 22.17 -22.71
CA PHE A 688 24.50 21.37 -21.54
C PHE A 688 25.58 22.07 -20.71
N GLY A 689 26.64 22.58 -21.34
CA GLY A 689 27.72 23.29 -20.67
C GLY A 689 27.23 24.54 -19.91
N PRO A 690 26.51 25.47 -20.55
CA PRO A 690 25.94 26.64 -19.89
C PRO A 690 24.99 26.30 -18.74
N LEU A 691 24.23 25.20 -18.86
CA LEU A 691 23.38 24.71 -17.78
C LEU A 691 24.11 23.86 -16.74
N LYS A 692 25.42 23.61 -16.88
CA LYS A 692 26.21 22.71 -16.00
C LYS A 692 25.63 21.29 -15.92
N MET A 693 25.10 20.79 -17.04
CA MET A 693 24.62 19.42 -17.18
C MET A 693 25.80 18.51 -17.54
N ASN A 694 26.61 18.14 -16.54
CA ASN A 694 27.92 17.50 -16.75
C ASN A 694 27.85 16.02 -17.10
N ASP A 695 26.71 15.38 -16.86
CA ASP A 695 26.46 13.97 -17.15
C ASP A 695 25.59 13.77 -18.39
N THR A 696 25.22 14.86 -19.08
CA THR A 696 24.34 14.84 -20.24
C THR A 696 25.10 15.08 -21.53
N GLY A 697 24.97 14.14 -22.47
CA GLY A 697 25.66 14.23 -23.75
C GLY A 697 25.43 13.01 -24.63
N PHE A 698 26.01 13.05 -25.82
CA PHE A 698 26.02 11.92 -26.75
C PHE A 698 27.30 11.11 -26.58
N CYS A 699 27.21 9.79 -26.76
CA CYS A 699 28.37 8.89 -26.69
C CYS A 699 29.21 9.08 -25.41
N PRO A 700 28.62 8.88 -24.21
CA PRO A 700 29.29 9.16 -22.94
C PRO A 700 30.60 8.37 -22.81
N ASN A 701 31.56 8.95 -22.09
CA ASN A 701 32.84 8.30 -21.85
C ASN A 701 32.63 6.98 -21.08
N VAL A 702 33.15 5.88 -21.63
CA VAL A 702 33.07 4.55 -21.00
C VAL A 702 33.77 4.47 -19.65
N HIS A 703 34.68 5.39 -19.33
CA HIS A 703 35.29 5.49 -17.99
C HIS A 703 34.31 5.93 -16.88
N LEU A 704 33.07 6.30 -17.23
CA LEU A 704 31.95 6.50 -16.28
C LEU A 704 31.21 5.18 -15.95
N ASP A 705 31.76 4.03 -16.35
CA ASP A 705 31.19 2.67 -16.33
C ASP A 705 30.21 2.39 -15.19
N GLU A 706 30.60 2.65 -13.93
CA GLU A 706 29.79 2.30 -12.76
C GLU A 706 28.43 3.03 -12.68
N ARG A 707 28.34 4.21 -13.30
CA ARG A 707 27.11 5.03 -13.34
C ARG A 707 26.28 4.78 -14.59
N LEU A 708 26.85 4.19 -15.64
CA LEU A 708 26.13 3.94 -16.88
C LEU A 708 25.17 2.75 -16.70
N VAL A 709 23.92 2.95 -17.12
CA VAL A 709 22.90 1.91 -17.03
C VAL A 709 22.89 1.09 -18.32
N PRO A 710 23.20 -0.22 -18.28
CA PRO A 710 23.14 -1.07 -19.46
C PRO A 710 21.69 -1.20 -19.95
N THR A 711 21.53 -1.34 -21.27
CA THR A 711 20.22 -1.60 -21.88
C THR A 711 20.08 -3.07 -22.27
N THR A 712 19.84 -3.37 -23.55
CA THR A 712 19.63 -4.74 -24.06
C THR A 712 20.92 -5.37 -24.57
N ARG A 713 20.90 -6.68 -24.80
CA ARG A 713 22.02 -7.40 -25.43
C ARG A 713 22.05 -7.22 -26.94
N THR A 714 23.26 -7.07 -27.47
CA THR A 714 23.51 -7.07 -28.91
C THR A 714 24.84 -7.77 -29.20
N ASP A 715 25.07 -8.12 -30.46
CA ASP A 715 26.34 -8.67 -30.95
C ASP A 715 27.51 -7.66 -30.91
N TYR A 716 27.21 -6.37 -30.78
CA TYR A 716 28.19 -5.27 -30.70
C TYR A 716 28.18 -4.52 -29.35
N GLY A 717 27.54 -5.09 -28.33
CA GLY A 717 27.47 -4.51 -26.99
C GLY A 717 28.83 -4.47 -26.31
N ARG A 718 29.20 -3.32 -25.74
CA ARG A 718 30.48 -3.09 -25.06
C ARG A 718 30.49 -3.48 -23.59
N GLY A 719 29.33 -3.68 -22.98
CA GLY A 719 29.19 -4.08 -21.58
C GLY A 719 29.31 -5.59 -21.38
N ASP A 720 29.47 -5.99 -20.11
CA ASP A 720 29.56 -7.39 -19.70
C ASP A 720 28.41 -8.22 -20.28
N GLY A 721 28.70 -9.40 -20.84
CA GLY A 721 27.65 -10.25 -21.41
C GLY A 721 26.97 -9.70 -22.66
N GLY A 722 27.59 -8.72 -23.35
CA GLY A 722 27.11 -8.17 -24.62
C GLY A 722 26.02 -7.11 -24.47
N PHE A 723 25.83 -6.54 -23.27
CA PHE A 723 24.89 -5.43 -23.08
C PHE A 723 25.41 -4.14 -23.73
N LEU A 724 24.50 -3.35 -24.30
CA LEU A 724 24.80 -1.98 -24.72
C LEU A 724 25.06 -1.12 -23.47
N LEU A 725 26.28 -0.60 -23.34
CA LEU A 725 26.73 0.25 -22.24
C LEU A 725 27.43 1.48 -22.80
N GLY A 726 26.89 2.67 -22.49
CA GLY A 726 27.32 3.92 -23.16
C GLY A 726 27.07 3.93 -24.67
N GLN A 727 26.21 3.03 -25.15
CA GLN A 727 25.81 2.88 -26.55
C GLN A 727 24.30 3.02 -26.65
N VAL A 728 23.84 3.82 -27.62
CA VAL A 728 22.41 4.06 -27.83
C VAL A 728 21.69 2.77 -28.23
N HIS A 729 20.50 2.58 -27.68
CA HIS A 729 19.61 1.46 -27.97
C HIS A 729 18.96 1.57 -29.37
N ASP A 730 18.60 2.79 -29.78
CA ASP A 730 17.94 3.07 -31.06
C ASP A 730 18.83 2.69 -32.26
N PRO A 731 18.39 1.79 -33.15
CA PRO A 731 19.20 1.32 -34.28
C PRO A 731 19.62 2.41 -35.28
N LEU A 732 18.76 3.39 -35.57
CA LEU A 732 19.10 4.47 -36.51
C LEU A 732 20.11 5.45 -35.92
N ALA A 733 20.01 5.74 -34.62
CA ALA A 733 21.03 6.50 -33.92
C ALA A 733 22.36 5.73 -33.84
N ALA A 734 22.32 4.42 -33.61
CA ALA A 734 23.51 3.57 -33.60
C ALA A 734 24.20 3.54 -34.98
N MET A 735 23.43 3.45 -36.07
CA MET A 735 23.94 3.58 -37.44
C MET A 735 24.60 4.94 -37.70
N GLN A 736 24.17 6.00 -37.03
CA GLN A 736 24.82 7.33 -37.08
C GLN A 736 26.03 7.47 -36.14
N GLY A 737 26.46 6.39 -35.50
CA GLY A 737 27.55 6.40 -34.54
C GLY A 737 27.17 7.05 -33.20
N GLY A 738 25.89 6.97 -32.83
CA GLY A 738 25.36 7.41 -31.54
C GLY A 738 24.89 8.86 -31.47
N VAL A 739 25.17 9.69 -32.47
CA VAL A 739 24.75 11.11 -32.53
C VAL A 739 23.59 11.27 -33.51
N SER A 740 22.38 11.43 -32.98
CA SER A 740 21.18 11.55 -33.79
C SER A 740 20.11 12.43 -33.14
N GLY A 741 19.28 13.06 -33.96
CA GLY A 741 18.25 13.96 -33.43
C GLY A 741 17.06 13.25 -32.77
N ASN A 742 16.82 11.98 -33.11
CA ASN A 742 15.72 11.18 -32.56
C ASN A 742 16.04 10.48 -31.24
N ALA A 743 17.30 10.16 -30.98
CA ALA A 743 17.80 9.38 -29.84
C ALA A 743 19.34 9.51 -29.72
N GLY A 744 19.93 8.97 -28.65
CA GLY A 744 21.39 8.94 -28.45
C GLY A 744 21.92 9.87 -27.37
N LEU A 745 21.05 10.71 -26.80
CA LEU A 745 21.38 11.47 -25.60
C LEU A 745 21.36 10.55 -24.38
N PHE A 746 22.41 10.65 -23.57
CA PHE A 746 22.49 10.07 -22.24
C PHE A 746 22.37 11.18 -21.20
N GLY A 747 21.88 10.87 -20.00
CA GLY A 747 21.81 11.84 -18.91
C GLY A 747 21.35 11.27 -17.57
N SER A 748 21.58 12.06 -16.51
CA SER A 748 21.14 11.77 -15.14
C SER A 748 19.87 12.54 -14.78
N ALA A 749 19.16 12.09 -13.76
CA ALA A 749 17.97 12.81 -13.28
C ALA A 749 18.33 14.23 -12.79
N SER A 750 19.48 14.40 -12.14
CA SER A 750 19.97 15.68 -11.63
C SER A 750 20.26 16.69 -12.74
N ASP A 751 20.80 16.27 -13.88
CA ASP A 751 21.02 17.17 -15.02
C ASP A 751 19.71 17.57 -15.71
N LEU A 752 18.83 16.60 -15.93
CA LEU A 752 17.50 16.86 -16.49
C LEU A 752 16.68 17.79 -15.60
N SER A 753 16.91 17.73 -14.29
CA SER A 753 16.34 18.66 -13.31
C SER A 753 16.76 20.10 -13.58
N ARG A 754 18.04 20.33 -13.89
CA ARG A 754 18.54 21.67 -14.27
C ARG A 754 17.91 22.17 -15.56
N PHE A 755 17.77 21.30 -16.56
CA PHE A 755 17.05 21.63 -17.80
C PHE A 755 15.58 22.01 -17.50
N ALA A 756 14.87 21.25 -16.68
CA ALA A 756 13.49 21.54 -16.30
C ALA A 756 13.35 22.87 -15.54
N GLN A 757 14.30 23.19 -14.66
CA GLN A 757 14.34 24.47 -13.95
C GLN A 757 14.54 25.66 -14.90
N MET A 758 15.41 25.52 -15.92
CA MET A 758 15.58 26.53 -16.98
C MET A 758 14.27 26.75 -17.73
N MET A 759 13.56 25.66 -18.09
CA MET A 759 12.27 25.75 -18.78
C MET A 759 11.21 26.45 -17.92
N LEU A 760 11.08 26.10 -16.64
CA LEU A 760 10.13 26.75 -15.70
C LEU A 760 10.46 28.22 -15.41
N ARG A 761 11.70 28.65 -15.64
CA ARG A 761 12.15 30.04 -15.52
C ARG A 761 12.10 30.81 -16.83
N GLY A 762 11.43 30.29 -17.85
CA GLY A 762 11.31 30.99 -19.13
C GLY A 762 12.64 31.17 -19.86
N GLY A 763 13.49 30.14 -19.79
CA GLY A 763 14.71 30.06 -20.61
C GLY A 763 16.01 30.44 -19.91
N GLU A 764 15.98 30.67 -18.59
CA GLU A 764 17.15 31.12 -17.81
C GLU A 764 17.36 30.30 -16.53
N LEU A 765 18.61 29.98 -16.21
CA LEU A 765 18.98 29.37 -14.92
C LEU A 765 20.30 29.95 -14.43
N GLU A 766 20.37 30.31 -13.14
CA GLU A 766 21.59 30.84 -12.50
C GLU A 766 22.24 32.02 -13.26
N GLY A 767 21.42 32.92 -13.83
CA GLY A 767 21.87 34.08 -14.60
C GLY A 767 22.32 33.77 -16.03
N VAL A 768 22.18 32.53 -16.50
CA VAL A 768 22.53 32.10 -17.86
C VAL A 768 21.25 31.88 -18.66
N ARG A 769 21.07 32.69 -19.71
CA ARG A 769 19.92 32.59 -20.63
C ARG A 769 20.25 31.68 -21.81
N ILE A 770 19.45 30.62 -21.96
CA ILE A 770 19.52 29.65 -23.06
C ILE A 770 18.50 30.00 -24.14
N LEU A 771 17.28 30.34 -23.73
CA LEU A 771 16.17 30.70 -24.62
C LEU A 771 15.51 32.01 -24.16
N GLN A 772 14.91 32.74 -25.10
CA GLN A 772 14.03 33.85 -24.75
C GLN A 772 12.72 33.33 -24.13
N PRO A 773 12.07 34.08 -23.21
CA PRO A 773 10.83 33.62 -22.58
C PRO A 773 9.72 33.31 -23.60
N GLY A 774 9.56 34.18 -24.60
CA GLY A 774 8.61 33.96 -25.70
C GLY A 774 8.94 32.75 -26.57
N THR A 775 10.20 32.33 -26.59
CA THR A 775 10.66 31.13 -27.31
C THR A 775 10.32 29.86 -26.54
N VAL A 776 10.47 29.88 -25.21
CA VAL A 776 9.97 28.80 -24.35
C VAL A 776 8.45 28.65 -24.48
N GLU A 777 7.72 29.76 -24.44
CA GLU A 777 6.26 29.77 -24.64
C GLU A 777 5.87 29.22 -26.02
N ARG A 778 6.54 29.67 -27.10
CA ARG A 778 6.28 29.18 -28.46
C ARG A 778 6.59 27.69 -28.59
N MET A 779 7.70 27.19 -28.05
CA MET A 779 8.08 25.79 -28.23
C MET A 779 7.23 24.81 -27.40
N THR A 780 6.57 25.30 -26.35
CA THR A 780 5.74 24.51 -25.41
C THR A 780 4.24 24.77 -25.53
N SER A 781 3.81 25.55 -26.54
CA SER A 781 2.39 25.74 -26.89
C SER A 781 1.99 24.86 -28.07
N VAL A 782 0.68 24.61 -28.24
CA VAL A 782 0.15 23.81 -29.35
C VAL A 782 0.50 24.46 -30.69
N GLN A 783 1.28 23.76 -31.51
CA GLN A 783 1.73 24.22 -32.83
C GLN A 783 0.98 23.57 -34.00
N ASN A 784 0.05 22.66 -33.70
CA ASN A 784 -0.76 21.92 -34.68
C ASN A 784 -2.29 22.06 -34.43
N PRO A 785 -2.84 23.27 -34.28
CA PRO A 785 -4.25 23.45 -33.96
C PRO A 785 -5.15 22.85 -35.06
N GLY A 786 -6.11 22.02 -34.66
CA GLY A 786 -7.09 21.41 -35.59
C GLY A 786 -6.57 20.25 -36.45
N ALA A 787 -5.31 19.84 -36.30
CA ALA A 787 -4.77 18.68 -37.00
C ALA A 787 -5.40 17.37 -36.49
N LYS A 788 -5.69 16.44 -37.41
CA LYS A 788 -6.17 15.08 -37.08
C LYS A 788 -4.98 14.13 -36.94
N ASN A 789 -5.05 13.17 -36.01
CA ASN A 789 -4.06 12.08 -35.90
C ASN A 789 -4.39 10.88 -36.77
N VAL A 790 -3.37 10.08 -37.09
CA VAL A 790 -3.55 8.69 -37.56
C VAL A 790 -4.09 7.85 -36.39
N GLY A 791 -5.42 7.70 -36.28
CA GLY A 791 -6.07 6.87 -35.25
C GLY A 791 -7.19 7.54 -34.43
N GLY A 792 -7.44 8.84 -34.62
CA GLY A 792 -8.63 9.51 -34.09
C GLY A 792 -8.54 10.18 -32.71
N SER A 793 -7.43 10.04 -31.97
CA SER A 793 -7.16 10.87 -30.77
C SER A 793 -6.61 12.25 -31.17
N ALA A 794 -6.64 13.23 -30.27
CA ALA A 794 -6.03 14.56 -30.47
C ALA A 794 -4.60 14.61 -29.89
N ASP A 795 -3.55 14.39 -30.68
CA ASP A 795 -2.16 14.62 -30.23
C ASP A 795 -1.87 16.09 -30.42
N ARG A 796 -1.69 16.78 -29.29
CA ARG A 796 -1.26 18.17 -29.27
C ARG A 796 0.27 18.19 -29.24
N ARG A 797 0.88 18.88 -30.21
CA ARG A 797 2.33 18.91 -30.40
C ARG A 797 2.86 20.32 -30.21
N GLY A 798 3.88 20.44 -29.38
CA GLY A 798 4.77 21.59 -29.35
C GLY A 798 5.87 21.43 -30.40
N LEU A 799 6.90 22.27 -30.32
CA LEU A 799 8.08 22.11 -31.16
C LEU A 799 8.99 21.02 -30.55
N LEU A 800 8.80 19.77 -31.00
CA LEU A 800 9.38 18.52 -30.47
C LEU A 800 8.96 18.14 -29.05
N TRP A 801 7.91 18.77 -28.52
CA TRP A 801 7.29 18.44 -27.22
C TRP A 801 5.92 17.77 -27.40
N ASP A 802 5.59 16.83 -26.52
CA ASP A 802 4.21 16.40 -26.30
C ASP A 802 3.51 17.44 -25.42
N ILE A 803 2.27 17.82 -25.77
CA ILE A 803 1.45 18.75 -25.00
C ILE A 803 0.26 17.99 -24.40
N TYR A 804 0.09 18.13 -23.09
CA TYR A 804 -0.98 17.53 -22.31
C TYR A 804 -1.85 18.68 -21.80
N GLN A 805 -3.08 18.78 -22.29
CA GLN A 805 -4.03 19.83 -21.93
C GLN A 805 -5.33 19.19 -21.42
N PRO A 806 -5.97 19.74 -20.37
CA PRO A 806 -7.21 19.20 -19.83
C PRO A 806 -8.36 19.33 -20.83
N ASP A 807 -9.10 18.25 -21.06
CA ASP A 807 -10.40 18.29 -21.74
C ASP A 807 -11.56 18.19 -20.72
N GLN A 808 -12.80 18.46 -21.14
CA GLN A 808 -13.96 18.61 -20.23
C GLN A 808 -14.26 17.37 -19.36
N ASP A 809 -13.78 16.18 -19.76
CA ASP A 809 -14.02 14.91 -19.08
C ASP A 809 -12.79 14.37 -18.31
N ASP A 810 -11.67 15.12 -18.28
CA ASP A 810 -10.44 14.67 -17.63
C ASP A 810 -10.48 14.87 -16.10
N SER A 811 -10.56 13.76 -15.35
CA SER A 811 -10.51 13.77 -13.88
C SER A 811 -9.18 13.27 -13.30
N GLY A 812 -8.15 13.08 -14.13
CA GLY A 812 -6.87 12.47 -13.77
C GLY A 812 -5.69 13.44 -13.79
N VAL A 813 -4.47 12.91 -13.91
CA VAL A 813 -3.22 13.70 -14.08
C VAL A 813 -3.30 14.65 -15.27
N ASP A 814 -4.00 14.23 -16.32
CA ASP A 814 -4.16 14.99 -17.55
C ASP A 814 -5.13 16.19 -17.38
N ALA A 815 -5.78 16.31 -16.22
CA ALA A 815 -6.53 17.50 -15.81
C ALA A 815 -5.63 18.71 -15.49
N LEU A 816 -4.30 18.56 -15.54
CA LEU A 816 -3.33 19.64 -15.41
C LEU A 816 -2.60 19.87 -16.74
N PHE A 817 -2.49 21.15 -17.15
CA PHE A 817 -1.63 21.50 -18.27
C PHE A 817 -0.18 21.10 -17.99
N ALA A 818 0.41 20.35 -18.92
CA ALA A 818 1.80 19.94 -18.87
C ALA A 818 2.37 19.83 -20.28
N TYR A 819 3.70 19.91 -20.36
CA TYR A 819 4.44 19.47 -21.55
C TYR A 819 5.54 18.50 -21.13
N GLY A 820 5.90 17.61 -22.03
CA GLY A 820 6.81 16.51 -21.70
C GLY A 820 7.23 15.71 -22.92
N HIS A 821 8.02 14.67 -22.68
CA HIS A 821 8.31 13.66 -23.69
C HIS A 821 8.73 12.37 -23.01
N THR A 822 8.46 11.24 -23.66
CA THR A 822 8.87 9.91 -23.19
C THR A 822 9.98 9.30 -24.06
N GLY A 823 10.79 8.41 -23.49
CA GLY A 823 11.82 7.64 -24.18
C GLY A 823 11.48 6.16 -24.23
N TYR A 824 11.86 5.47 -25.30
CA TYR A 824 11.57 4.04 -25.49
C TYR A 824 12.19 3.15 -24.39
N THR A 825 13.36 3.54 -23.89
CA THR A 825 14.10 2.88 -22.80
C THR A 825 13.40 2.96 -21.43
N GLY A 826 12.29 3.69 -21.33
CA GLY A 826 11.49 3.85 -20.12
C GLY A 826 11.59 5.21 -19.45
N THR A 827 12.47 6.07 -19.96
CA THR A 827 12.68 7.45 -19.47
C THR A 827 11.50 8.38 -19.79
N ALA A 828 11.28 9.40 -18.98
CA ALA A 828 10.31 10.46 -19.24
C ALA A 828 10.61 11.72 -18.44
N ILE A 829 10.19 12.86 -18.98
CA ILE A 829 10.16 14.16 -18.31
C ILE A 829 8.78 14.79 -18.51
N ARG A 830 8.21 15.36 -17.46
CA ARG A 830 6.94 16.08 -17.48
C ARG A 830 7.05 17.36 -16.64
N ILE A 831 6.64 18.49 -17.20
CA ILE A 831 6.74 19.81 -16.57
C ILE A 831 5.33 20.43 -16.52
N TYR A 832 4.94 20.87 -15.34
CA TYR A 832 3.65 21.50 -15.02
C TYR A 832 3.89 22.99 -14.71
N PRO A 833 3.88 23.87 -15.73
CA PRO A 833 4.25 25.27 -15.55
C PRO A 833 3.32 25.99 -14.56
N ASP A 834 2.01 25.76 -14.61
CA ASP A 834 1.05 26.43 -13.72
C ASP A 834 1.22 26.03 -12.25
N ARG A 835 1.78 24.84 -12.00
CA ARG A 835 2.08 24.33 -10.65
C ARG A 835 3.52 24.59 -10.23
N GLN A 836 4.35 25.10 -11.14
CA GLN A 836 5.80 25.24 -10.97
C GLN A 836 6.48 23.94 -10.49
N VAL A 837 6.03 22.79 -11.02
CA VAL A 837 6.49 21.45 -10.67
C VAL A 837 7.01 20.73 -11.92
N TYR A 838 8.03 19.90 -11.76
CA TYR A 838 8.48 18.97 -12.80
C TYR A 838 8.82 17.61 -12.21
N VAL A 839 8.72 16.60 -13.06
CA VAL A 839 8.92 15.20 -12.71
C VAL A 839 9.75 14.53 -13.79
N ILE A 840 10.77 13.80 -13.36
CA ILE A 840 11.66 13.01 -14.21
C ILE A 840 11.60 11.58 -13.70
N ALA A 841 11.37 10.63 -14.59
CA ALA A 841 11.34 9.21 -14.28
C ALA A 841 12.21 8.47 -15.29
N LEU A 842 13.37 7.99 -14.85
CA LEU A 842 14.33 7.27 -15.69
C LEU A 842 14.30 5.79 -15.32
N THR A 843 14.12 4.90 -16.29
CA THR A 843 14.14 3.45 -16.04
C THR A 843 14.99 2.75 -17.07
N ASN A 844 15.29 1.47 -16.82
CA ASN A 844 15.98 0.58 -17.73
C ASN A 844 15.07 -0.57 -18.20
N ARG A 845 13.82 -0.26 -18.57
CA ARG A 845 12.79 -1.26 -18.93
C ARG A 845 13.17 -2.20 -20.08
N VAL A 846 14.21 -1.86 -20.84
CA VAL A 846 14.71 -2.66 -21.97
C VAL A 846 15.80 -3.65 -21.55
N HIS A 847 16.26 -3.60 -20.30
CA HIS A 847 17.18 -4.59 -19.75
C HIS A 847 16.40 -5.74 -19.09
N PRO A 848 16.81 -7.01 -19.25
CA PRO A 848 17.92 -7.48 -20.08
C PRO A 848 17.59 -7.71 -21.56
N GLU A 849 16.32 -7.98 -21.91
CA GLU A 849 15.93 -8.53 -23.23
C GLU A 849 14.77 -7.75 -23.91
N ASP A 850 14.69 -6.43 -23.73
CA ASP A 850 13.62 -5.56 -24.27
C ASP A 850 12.17 -6.10 -24.06
N SER A 851 11.89 -6.71 -22.90
CA SER A 851 10.58 -7.29 -22.56
C SER A 851 9.68 -6.40 -21.69
N GLY A 852 10.28 -5.49 -20.91
CA GLY A 852 9.56 -4.66 -19.93
C GLY A 852 8.43 -3.80 -20.49
N LYS A 853 7.53 -3.38 -19.63
CA LYS A 853 6.51 -2.35 -19.87
C LYS A 853 6.86 -1.11 -19.05
N VAL A 854 6.21 0.02 -19.30
CA VAL A 854 6.48 1.25 -18.53
C VAL A 854 5.29 2.21 -18.44
N SER A 855 4.19 1.89 -19.11
CA SER A 855 3.03 2.77 -19.20
C SER A 855 2.37 3.01 -17.85
N GLN A 856 2.16 1.95 -17.07
CA GLN A 856 1.46 2.04 -15.78
C GLN A 856 2.38 2.65 -14.72
N PHE A 857 3.68 2.38 -14.77
CA PHE A 857 4.69 2.99 -13.93
C PHE A 857 4.68 4.51 -14.11
N ARG A 858 4.78 5.01 -15.36
CA ARG A 858 4.73 6.45 -15.64
C ARG A 858 3.41 7.07 -15.17
N GLN A 859 2.28 6.48 -15.52
CA GLN A 859 0.96 6.97 -15.09
C GLN A 859 0.84 7.05 -13.57
N ALA A 860 1.32 6.02 -12.85
CA ALA A 860 1.35 6.02 -11.39
C ALA A 860 2.27 7.12 -10.85
N VAL A 861 3.45 7.32 -11.46
CA VAL A 861 4.37 8.38 -11.05
C VAL A 861 3.73 9.76 -11.21
N TRP A 862 3.13 10.04 -12.36
CA TRP A 862 2.48 11.33 -12.56
C TRP A 862 1.29 11.54 -11.62
N ARG A 863 0.53 10.47 -11.35
CA ARG A 863 -0.63 10.50 -10.45
C ARG A 863 -0.23 10.78 -9.01
N ILE A 864 0.78 10.09 -8.50
CA ILE A 864 1.31 10.31 -7.16
C ILE A 864 1.78 11.76 -6.99
N VAL A 865 2.54 12.30 -7.95
CA VAL A 865 2.98 13.71 -7.87
C VAL A 865 1.78 14.66 -7.93
N GLY A 866 0.84 14.42 -8.84
CA GLY A 866 -0.36 15.25 -8.99
C GLY A 866 -1.23 15.25 -7.72
N GLU A 867 -1.38 14.11 -7.07
CA GLU A 867 -2.17 13.94 -5.85
C GLU A 867 -1.46 14.53 -4.62
N VAL A 868 -0.16 14.27 -4.43
CA VAL A 868 0.60 14.74 -3.27
C VAL A 868 0.91 16.22 -3.37
N ILE A 869 1.42 16.70 -4.51
CA ILE A 869 1.87 18.09 -4.64
C ILE A 869 0.74 19.01 -5.13
N GLY A 870 -0.23 18.49 -5.90
CA GLY A 870 -1.34 19.29 -6.44
C GLY A 870 -2.48 19.56 -5.44
N SER A 871 -2.61 18.77 -4.37
CA SER A 871 -3.64 18.93 -3.33
C SER A 871 -3.37 20.07 -2.34
N GLY A 872 -2.10 20.50 -2.21
CA GLY A 872 -1.68 21.55 -1.28
C GLY A 872 -1.91 23.00 -1.77
N ILE A 873 -2.54 23.20 -2.92
CA ILE A 873 -2.87 24.51 -3.47
C ILE A 873 -4.34 24.48 -3.87
N ARG A 874 -5.23 24.66 -2.89
CA ARG A 874 -6.61 25.09 -3.10
C ARG A 874 -6.79 26.46 -2.50
#